data_AF-Q7SCR4-F1
#
_entry.id   AF-Q7SCR4-F1
#
_cell.length_a   1.000
_cell.length_b   1.000
_cell.length_c   1.000
_cell.angle_alpha   90.00
_cell.angle_beta   90.00
_cell.angle_gamma   90.00
#
_symmetry.space_group_name_H-M   'P 1'
#
loop_
_entity.id
_entity.type
_entity.pdbx_description
1 polymer ?
#
loop_
_entity_poly.entity_id
_entity_poly.type
_entity_poly.pdbx_seq_one_letter_code
_entity_poly.pdbx_strand_id
1 'polypeptide(L)'
;MTMTTNNLTPLPHEPPPATPTPAPPQSAPQPPQAPPLIFHALPPHTGPLNVGFMELELPVREPRTFSHIKRNGEFALKLDTVLFAVYYPCEGPEETPKEKAIMTRDRIRRCRGSGNWAGWDSSAGRKQDEEDETGGKKGNVGLTRPTWLPRPRISTCKGYANFANMPKAPVASYFALTSMFTKLPAWRNAKLSDGPPLAGPEEMGEEALNRGFSDTSELTLVWGPRPAPDAEELRRRRAKYPVIIFSHGLGGSRTVYSTICGELASYGFIVVAMEHRDGSGARTYVNQEGSSPDLCSQNLDRRSNSEREKEDGSAFKTKRRRKKNGKKKPYYMVDYLFPLDNAQDTRPHNPAGVDTELRLAQIEMRCAEIQEAYHILGMINDGQGAEVARRNLRKKGNKGSSSKGLIGIDWEDWTGRLFLQNVTMMGHSFGGATTAQVLRLREDFTWISQGILLDAWGPAMPEADSEEHKIQKPILAIGSEAFMHWKDNFERVENICLEAREAGVPSWMTTIRGSVHLAAADFAVLYPNWMSLLMKSLVNPKRAIQLHVESALEFLRMTLPEQHHAKFSKAWPFEEGLLTAMEGAANEVSFDFRPNEKWVAARLRIPHEFKLRTRNWAKRKTQPSRDIPRDRSGRPLEGLVDWGAGNEIWVHISPDKEEVPDVSAEAE
;
A
#
# COMPACT_ATOMS: atom_id res chain seq x y z
N MET A 1 -74.06 -6.77 34.96
CA MET A 1 -73.94 -5.33 35.25
C MET A 1 -72.47 -4.96 35.20
N THR A 2 -72.18 -3.96 34.39
CA THR A 2 -70.89 -3.43 33.96
C THR A 2 -69.93 -3.06 35.09
N MET A 3 -68.69 -3.55 35.04
CA MET A 3 -67.55 -2.91 35.71
C MET A 3 -66.60 -2.32 34.67
N THR A 4 -66.25 -1.08 34.96
CA THR A 4 -65.55 -0.09 34.15
C THR A 4 -64.07 -0.43 33.93
N THR A 5 -63.63 -0.11 32.72
CA THR A 5 -62.26 -0.15 32.18
C THR A 5 -61.32 0.83 32.89
N ASN A 6 -60.10 0.39 33.20
CA ASN A 6 -58.93 1.26 33.30
C ASN A 6 -57.82 0.70 32.41
N ASN A 7 -57.57 1.38 31.30
CA ASN A 7 -56.44 1.12 30.40
C ASN A 7 -55.16 1.68 31.02
N LEU A 8 -54.18 0.83 31.30
CA LEU A 8 -52.78 1.20 31.50
C LEU A 8 -51.98 0.65 30.32
N THR A 9 -51.57 1.54 29.43
CA THR A 9 -50.56 1.30 28.39
C THR A 9 -49.22 0.91 29.04
N PRO A 10 -48.54 -0.15 28.58
CA PRO A 10 -47.17 -0.43 29.00
C PRO A 10 -46.21 0.58 28.36
N LEU A 11 -45.30 1.11 29.16
CA LEU A 11 -44.20 1.97 28.74
C LEU A 11 -43.27 1.22 27.76
N PRO A 12 -42.68 1.89 26.77
CA PRO A 12 -41.72 1.25 25.86
C PRO A 12 -40.46 0.85 26.64
N HIS A 13 -40.05 -0.42 26.48
CA HIS A 13 -38.76 -0.91 26.95
C HIS A 13 -37.64 -0.09 26.32
N GLU A 14 -36.80 0.53 27.14
CA GLU A 14 -35.53 1.09 26.69
C GLU A 14 -34.68 -0.03 26.06
N PRO A 15 -34.05 0.21 24.90
CA PRO A 15 -33.08 -0.74 24.36
C PRO A 15 -31.93 -0.92 25.36
N PRO A 16 -31.37 -2.13 25.50
CA PRO A 16 -30.25 -2.35 26.40
C PRO A 16 -29.08 -1.42 26.05
N PRO A 17 -28.33 -0.92 27.05
CA PRO A 17 -27.17 -0.07 26.80
C PRO A 17 -26.19 -0.82 25.89
N ALA A 18 -25.76 -0.14 24.83
CA ALA A 18 -24.75 -0.66 23.90
C ALA A 18 -23.57 -1.23 24.69
N THR A 19 -23.27 -2.51 24.45
CA THR A 19 -22.08 -3.18 24.97
C THR A 19 -20.86 -2.30 24.64
N PRO A 20 -20.00 -2.01 25.62
CA PRO A 20 -18.83 -1.20 25.37
C PRO A 20 -17.96 -1.89 24.31
N THR A 21 -17.75 -1.21 23.19
CA THR A 21 -16.87 -1.67 22.12
C THR A 21 -15.51 -2.06 22.73
N PRO A 22 -14.99 -3.27 22.48
CA PRO A 22 -13.70 -3.68 23.02
C PRO A 22 -12.62 -2.66 22.65
N ALA A 23 -11.73 -2.36 23.59
CA ALA A 23 -10.64 -1.43 23.35
C ALA A 23 -9.81 -1.91 22.16
N PRO A 24 -9.47 -1.03 21.18
CA PRO A 24 -8.75 -1.46 20.00
C PRO A 24 -7.39 -2.07 20.38
N PRO A 25 -6.95 -3.13 19.69
CA PRO A 25 -5.68 -3.78 19.97
C PRO A 25 -4.52 -2.78 19.90
N GLN A 26 -3.59 -2.87 20.87
CA GLN A 26 -2.45 -1.97 20.98
C GLN A 26 -1.57 -2.09 19.72
N SER A 27 -1.40 -1.01 18.95
CA SER A 27 -0.44 -0.96 17.84
C SER A 27 0.99 -1.09 18.34
N ALA A 28 1.86 -1.70 17.54
CA ALA A 28 3.28 -1.73 17.80
C ALA A 28 3.87 -0.32 18.03
N PRO A 29 4.93 -0.19 18.88
CA PRO A 29 5.65 1.06 19.09
C PRO A 29 6.15 1.66 17.77
N GLN A 30 5.73 2.89 17.48
CA GLN A 30 5.96 3.53 16.19
C GLN A 30 7.25 4.37 16.19
N PRO A 31 7.93 4.52 15.03
CA PRO A 31 9.08 5.40 14.93
C PRO A 31 8.70 6.87 15.19
N PRO A 32 9.58 7.67 15.84
CA PRO A 32 9.35 9.09 16.04
C PRO A 32 9.15 9.82 14.70
N GLN A 33 8.11 10.66 14.64
CA GLN A 33 7.82 11.52 13.49
C GLN A 33 8.48 12.88 13.69
N ALA A 34 9.14 13.40 12.65
CA ALA A 34 9.63 14.77 12.66
C ALA A 34 8.43 15.74 12.69
N PRO A 35 8.51 16.86 13.44
CA PRO A 35 7.42 17.83 13.49
C PRO A 35 7.13 18.38 12.08
N PRO A 36 5.84 18.53 11.71
CA PRO A 36 5.42 18.96 10.39
C PRO A 36 5.60 20.47 10.28
N LEU A 37 6.82 20.94 10.05
CA LEU A 37 7.04 22.34 9.69
C LEU A 37 7.80 22.55 8.38
N ILE A 38 8.43 21.52 7.78
CA ILE A 38 9.14 21.67 6.49
C ILE A 38 8.94 20.45 5.56
N PHE A 39 8.99 19.21 6.07
CA PHE A 39 8.86 18.00 5.24
C PHE A 39 7.56 17.25 5.52
N HIS A 40 6.88 16.78 4.45
CA HIS A 40 5.72 15.91 4.60
C HIS A 40 6.11 14.57 5.20
N ALA A 41 5.27 14.03 6.06
CA ALA A 41 5.41 12.71 6.66
C ALA A 41 4.20 11.85 6.30
N LEU A 42 4.44 10.56 6.05
CA LEU A 42 3.38 9.58 5.88
C LEU A 42 2.76 9.25 7.24
N PRO A 43 1.46 8.95 7.29
CA PRO A 43 0.81 8.52 8.53
C PRO A 43 1.45 7.22 9.05
N PRO A 44 1.45 7.00 10.38
CA PRO A 44 1.89 5.72 10.93
C PRO A 44 0.88 4.64 10.59
N HIS A 45 1.32 3.38 10.60
CA HIS A 45 0.43 2.25 10.35
C HIS A 45 -0.50 2.01 11.54
N THR A 46 -1.70 1.52 11.25
CA THR A 46 -2.70 1.20 12.26
C THR A 46 -2.63 -0.24 12.72
N GLY A 47 -2.10 -1.20 11.96
CA GLY A 47 -2.05 -2.59 12.42
C GLY A 47 -1.22 -2.85 13.69
N PRO A 48 -1.42 -4.03 14.31
CA PRO A 48 -0.74 -4.42 15.55
C PRO A 48 0.77 -4.66 15.36
N LEU A 49 1.24 -4.95 14.13
CA LEU A 49 2.63 -5.31 13.85
C LEU A 49 3.42 -4.14 13.26
N ASN A 50 4.72 -4.07 13.57
CA ASN A 50 5.62 -3.17 12.88
C ASN A 50 5.83 -3.61 11.43
N VAL A 51 6.24 -2.68 10.56
CA VAL A 51 6.44 -2.96 9.14
C VAL A 51 7.91 -2.92 8.76
N GLY A 52 8.39 -4.00 8.18
CA GLY A 52 9.67 -4.14 7.52
C GLY A 52 9.59 -3.78 6.04
N PHE A 53 10.74 -3.47 5.44
CA PHE A 53 10.86 -3.11 4.03
C PHE A 53 12.17 -3.63 3.43
N MET A 54 12.08 -4.34 2.30
CA MET A 54 13.24 -4.76 1.50
C MET A 54 12.99 -4.58 0.00
N GLU A 55 14.06 -4.54 -0.79
CA GLU A 55 14.00 -4.30 -2.25
C GLU A 55 14.83 -5.35 -3.00
N LEU A 56 14.20 -5.98 -3.99
CA LEU A 56 14.75 -7.06 -4.79
C LEU A 56 14.73 -6.66 -6.26
N GLU A 57 15.89 -6.70 -6.92
CA GLU A 57 16.05 -6.58 -8.36
C GLU A 57 16.87 -7.76 -8.85
N LEU A 58 16.26 -8.68 -9.59
CA LEU A 58 16.94 -9.87 -10.10
C LEU A 58 16.81 -9.94 -11.63
N PRO A 59 17.84 -10.42 -12.33
CA PRO A 59 17.71 -10.82 -13.73
C PRO A 59 16.61 -11.86 -13.89
N VAL A 60 15.76 -11.67 -14.90
CA VAL A 60 14.69 -12.63 -15.20
C VAL A 60 15.28 -13.91 -15.79
N ARG A 61 14.56 -15.03 -15.63
CA ARG A 61 14.97 -16.32 -16.20
C ARG A 61 15.05 -16.30 -17.73
N GLU A 62 14.11 -15.61 -18.37
CA GLU A 62 13.99 -15.51 -19.83
C GLU A 62 13.90 -14.05 -20.29
N PRO A 63 15.05 -13.38 -20.51
CA PRO A 63 15.04 -12.01 -21.02
C PRO A 63 14.45 -11.92 -22.42
N ARG A 64 13.42 -11.11 -22.61
CA ARG A 64 12.69 -11.00 -23.89
C ARG A 64 12.04 -9.62 -24.09
N THR A 65 11.51 -9.41 -25.29
CA THR A 65 10.77 -8.20 -25.68
C THR A 65 9.30 -8.53 -25.85
N PHE A 66 8.43 -7.59 -25.48
CA PHE A 66 6.97 -7.70 -25.59
C PHE A 66 6.52 -6.69 -26.63
N SER A 67 5.88 -7.13 -27.71
CA SER A 67 5.53 -6.35 -28.92
C SER A 67 6.68 -5.94 -29.85
N HIS A 68 6.29 -5.39 -31.00
CA HIS A 68 7.16 -4.82 -32.00
C HIS A 68 7.39 -3.31 -31.84
N ILE A 69 6.82 -2.69 -30.78
CA ILE A 69 6.89 -1.25 -30.51
C ILE A 69 8.35 -0.84 -30.23
N LYS A 70 8.82 0.16 -30.98
CA LYS A 70 10.19 0.67 -30.89
C LYS A 70 10.24 2.16 -30.54
N ARG A 71 11.26 2.54 -29.78
CA ARG A 71 11.63 3.94 -29.51
C ARG A 71 13.08 4.15 -29.92
N ASN A 72 13.32 5.05 -30.88
CA ASN A 72 14.65 5.30 -31.45
C ASN A 72 15.31 4.04 -32.04
N GLY A 73 14.53 3.17 -32.68
CA GLY A 73 15.02 1.94 -33.32
C GLY A 73 15.26 0.74 -32.38
N GLU A 74 15.09 0.92 -31.07
CA GLU A 74 15.18 -0.17 -30.07
C GLU A 74 13.80 -0.54 -29.55
N PHE A 75 13.59 -1.82 -29.22
CA PHE A 75 12.34 -2.29 -28.61
C PHE A 75 12.09 -1.55 -27.28
N ALA A 76 10.88 -0.99 -27.15
CA ALA A 76 10.53 -0.15 -26.01
C ALA A 76 10.18 -0.97 -24.75
N LEU A 77 9.61 -2.15 -24.94
CA LEU A 77 9.11 -3.06 -23.92
C LEU A 77 10.04 -4.27 -23.84
N LYS A 78 11.06 -4.16 -22.98
CA LYS A 78 12.09 -5.18 -22.80
C LYS A 78 12.23 -5.56 -21.34
N LEU A 79 12.09 -6.85 -21.06
CA LEU A 79 12.22 -7.42 -19.72
C LEU A 79 13.60 -8.05 -19.56
N ASP A 80 14.50 -7.36 -18.87
CA ASP A 80 15.83 -7.89 -18.49
C ASP A 80 15.91 -8.25 -17.00
N THR A 81 15.17 -7.53 -16.15
CA THR A 81 15.16 -7.71 -14.69
C THR A 81 13.76 -7.49 -14.15
N VAL A 82 13.37 -8.23 -13.12
CA VAL A 82 12.20 -7.93 -12.29
C VAL A 82 12.62 -7.10 -11.08
N LEU A 83 11.81 -6.11 -10.70
CA LEU A 83 12.01 -5.27 -9.52
C LEU A 83 10.73 -5.17 -8.70
N PHE A 84 10.86 -5.37 -7.39
CA PHE A 84 9.78 -5.16 -6.45
C PHE A 84 10.30 -4.77 -5.06
N ALA A 85 9.41 -4.19 -4.25
CA ALA A 85 9.61 -4.01 -2.82
C ALA A 85 8.71 -4.97 -2.04
N VAL A 86 9.18 -5.44 -0.89
CA VAL A 86 8.39 -6.27 0.01
C VAL A 86 8.16 -5.49 1.30
N TYR A 87 6.89 -5.24 1.61
CA TYR A 87 6.40 -4.76 2.90
C TYR A 87 5.96 -5.98 3.71
N TYR A 88 6.45 -6.11 4.93
CA TYR A 88 6.22 -7.33 5.72
C TYR A 88 6.10 -7.02 7.21
N PRO A 89 5.41 -7.86 8.01
CA PRO A 89 5.36 -7.68 9.45
C PRO A 89 6.73 -7.96 10.06
N CYS A 90 7.27 -7.06 10.87
CA CYS A 90 8.61 -7.19 11.44
C CYS A 90 8.64 -7.01 12.95
N GLU A 91 9.71 -7.48 13.57
CA GLU A 91 10.03 -7.08 14.94
C GLU A 91 10.48 -5.62 14.96
N GLY A 92 10.02 -4.86 15.96
CA GLY A 92 10.45 -3.47 16.14
C GLY A 92 11.91 -3.37 16.59
N PRO A 93 12.52 -2.18 16.54
CA PRO A 93 13.79 -1.96 17.24
C PRO A 93 13.60 -2.29 18.72
N GLU A 94 14.52 -3.08 19.30
CA GLU A 94 14.53 -3.35 20.74
C GLU A 94 14.61 -2.02 21.50
N GLU A 95 13.57 -1.69 22.26
CA GLU A 95 13.55 -0.50 23.10
C GLU A 95 14.67 -0.60 24.15
N THR A 96 15.54 0.41 24.20
CA THR A 96 16.60 0.40 25.21
C THR A 96 16.01 0.52 26.62
N PRO A 97 16.65 -0.04 27.66
CA PRO A 97 16.17 0.07 29.04
C PRO A 97 15.93 1.51 29.51
N LYS A 98 16.68 2.49 28.94
CA LYS A 98 16.48 3.92 29.20
C LYS A 98 15.16 4.44 28.61
N GLU A 99 14.79 4.02 27.41
CA GLU A 99 13.53 4.42 26.77
C GLU A 99 12.32 3.80 27.48
N LYS A 100 12.42 2.54 27.89
CA LYS A 100 11.42 1.90 28.77
C LYS A 100 11.25 2.66 30.09
N ALA A 101 12.35 3.10 30.71
CA ALA A 101 12.31 3.87 31.96
C ALA A 101 11.69 5.28 31.79
N ILE A 102 11.95 5.94 30.67
CA ILE A 102 11.37 7.27 30.34
C ILE A 102 9.87 7.13 30.04
N MET A 103 9.47 6.14 29.24
CA MET A 103 8.05 5.87 28.98
C MET A 103 7.29 5.46 30.24
N THR A 104 7.90 4.65 31.11
CA THR A 104 7.30 4.28 32.41
C THR A 104 7.13 5.51 33.30
N ARG A 105 8.12 6.41 33.33
CA ARG A 105 8.02 7.71 34.01
C ARG A 105 6.94 8.61 33.43
N ASP A 106 6.81 8.72 32.11
CA ASP A 106 5.77 9.51 31.45
C ASP A 106 4.37 8.90 31.56
N ARG A 107 4.27 7.57 31.73
CA ARG A 107 3.01 6.87 32.02
C ARG A 107 2.57 7.12 33.46
N ILE A 108 3.51 7.05 34.42
CA ILE A 108 3.27 7.42 35.83
C ILE A 108 2.93 8.92 35.97
N ARG A 109 3.58 9.78 35.17
CA ARG A 109 3.34 11.23 35.16
C ARG A 109 2.00 11.62 34.51
N ARG A 110 1.47 10.80 33.61
CA ARG A 110 0.10 10.97 33.06
C ARG A 110 -0.99 10.46 34.01
N CYS A 111 -0.67 9.53 34.91
CA CYS A 111 -1.60 9.06 35.95
C CYS A 111 -1.62 9.96 37.20
N ARG A 112 -0.66 10.86 37.39
CA ARG A 112 -0.65 11.83 38.49
C ARG A 112 -0.86 13.24 37.96
N GLY A 113 -2.03 13.79 38.24
CA GLY A 113 -2.45 15.14 37.83
C GLY A 113 -1.42 16.22 38.13
N SER A 114 -1.39 17.19 37.22
CA SER A 114 -0.73 18.51 37.25
C SER A 114 -0.04 18.93 38.56
N GLY A 115 1.26 19.26 38.45
CA GLY A 115 1.99 20.01 39.47
C GLY A 115 3.40 20.40 39.02
N ASN A 116 3.56 21.71 38.74
CA ASN A 116 4.76 22.54 38.64
C ASN A 116 6.01 22.10 37.83
N TRP A 117 6.38 23.01 36.93
CA TRP A 117 7.66 23.08 36.23
C TRP A 117 8.70 23.85 37.06
N ALA A 118 9.91 23.32 37.19
CA ALA A 118 11.11 24.08 37.54
C ALA A 118 12.38 23.41 36.97
N GLY A 119 13.22 24.20 36.31
CA GLY A 119 14.67 23.97 36.15
C GLY A 119 15.11 23.03 35.02
N TRP A 120 15.41 23.58 33.84
CA TRP A 120 16.37 22.98 32.90
C TRP A 120 17.74 23.58 33.18
N ASP A 121 18.67 22.74 33.63
CA ASP A 121 20.08 23.07 33.76
C ASP A 121 20.81 22.72 32.44
N SER A 122 21.52 23.70 31.93
CA SER A 122 22.24 23.70 30.67
C SER A 122 23.69 23.29 30.88
N SER A 123 24.03 22.05 30.52
CA SER A 123 25.43 21.67 30.27
C SER A 123 25.53 20.57 29.22
N ALA A 124 25.46 20.98 27.95
CA ALA A 124 25.85 20.16 26.81
C ALA A 124 27.39 20.11 26.72
N GLY A 125 27.97 19.05 27.28
CA GLY A 125 29.37 18.68 27.06
C GLY A 125 29.56 18.08 25.66
N ARG A 126 30.21 18.86 24.79
CA ARG A 126 30.71 18.50 23.47
C ARG A 126 31.67 17.32 23.58
N LYS A 127 31.37 16.17 22.96
CA LYS A 127 32.39 15.15 22.65
C LYS A 127 32.34 14.80 21.18
N GLN A 128 33.55 14.74 20.65
CA GLN A 128 33.97 14.70 19.27
C GLN A 128 34.19 13.22 18.96
N ASP A 129 33.47 12.69 17.98
CA ASP A 129 33.58 11.29 17.57
C ASP A 129 34.90 11.10 16.79
N GLU A 130 35.88 10.45 17.41
CA GLU A 130 37.04 9.87 16.74
C GLU A 130 36.69 8.45 16.25
N GLU A 131 36.95 8.21 14.97
CA GLU A 131 36.82 6.91 14.30
C GLU A 131 37.97 5.99 14.74
N ASP A 132 37.67 4.99 15.57
CA ASP A 132 38.58 3.87 15.81
C ASP A 132 38.24 2.71 14.85
N GLU A 133 39.10 2.56 13.84
CA GLU A 133 39.32 1.30 13.13
C GLU A 133 40.00 0.31 14.08
N THR A 134 39.33 -0.78 14.45
CA THR A 134 39.94 -2.11 14.69
C THR A 134 38.86 -3.15 14.99
N GLY A 135 39.17 -4.42 14.66
CA GLY A 135 38.22 -5.51 14.49
C GLY A 135 37.38 -5.92 15.70
N GLY A 136 36.24 -6.55 15.39
CA GLY A 136 35.68 -7.61 16.22
C GLY A 136 34.69 -7.23 17.31
N LYS A 137 33.60 -6.54 16.96
CA LYS A 137 32.32 -6.65 17.70
C LYS A 137 31.17 -6.69 16.69
N LYS A 138 30.22 -7.63 16.85
CA LYS A 138 28.88 -7.56 16.23
C LYS A 138 28.17 -6.33 16.80
N GLY A 139 28.55 -5.15 16.31
CA GLY A 139 27.95 -3.88 16.68
C GLY A 139 26.51 -3.87 16.17
N ASN A 140 25.59 -3.54 17.06
CA ASN A 140 24.17 -3.40 16.77
C ASN A 140 23.98 -2.25 15.75
N VAL A 141 24.03 -2.57 14.45
CA VAL A 141 23.79 -1.58 13.39
C VAL A 141 22.32 -1.23 13.43
N GLY A 142 21.98 -0.09 14.05
CA GLY A 142 20.60 0.36 14.25
C GLY A 142 19.75 0.27 12.97
N LEU A 143 18.48 -0.10 13.14
CA LEU A 143 17.51 -0.16 12.04
C LEU A 143 17.38 1.22 11.37
N THR A 144 17.31 1.23 10.03
CA THR A 144 17.21 2.48 9.24
C THR A 144 15.93 2.51 8.42
N ARG A 145 15.43 3.71 8.09
CA ARG A 145 14.19 3.87 7.32
C ARG A 145 14.44 4.16 5.84
N PRO A 146 13.72 3.50 4.92
CA PRO A 146 13.77 3.79 3.49
C PRO A 146 13.13 5.16 3.21
N THR A 147 13.48 5.74 2.05
CA THR A 147 12.86 6.99 1.60
C THR A 147 11.69 6.67 0.70
N TRP A 148 10.63 7.46 0.80
CA TRP A 148 9.44 7.35 -0.05
C TRP A 148 9.80 7.51 -1.53
N LEU A 149 10.54 8.57 -1.87
CA LEU A 149 10.97 8.78 -3.25
C LEU A 149 12.16 7.86 -3.61
N PRO A 150 12.05 7.05 -4.68
CA PRO A 150 13.14 6.18 -5.14
C PRO A 150 14.40 6.95 -5.52
N ARG A 151 15.56 6.30 -5.33
CA ARG A 151 16.85 6.84 -5.80
C ARG A 151 17.06 6.57 -7.30
N PRO A 152 17.80 7.43 -8.02
CA PRO A 152 18.27 8.76 -7.61
C PRO A 152 17.13 9.78 -7.66
N ARG A 153 16.89 10.46 -6.54
CA ARG A 153 15.69 11.26 -6.28
C ARG A 153 15.42 12.36 -7.29
N ILE A 154 16.43 13.18 -7.59
CA ILE A 154 16.30 14.27 -8.58
C ILE A 154 15.87 13.71 -9.94
N SER A 155 16.41 12.56 -10.32
CA SER A 155 16.06 11.93 -11.59
C SER A 155 14.64 11.36 -11.54
N THR A 156 14.22 10.77 -10.43
CA THR A 156 12.83 10.33 -10.21
C THR A 156 11.86 11.51 -10.31
N CYS A 157 12.17 12.67 -9.70
CA CYS A 157 11.36 13.88 -9.87
C CYS A 157 11.26 14.32 -11.33
N LYS A 158 12.36 14.23 -12.09
CA LYS A 158 12.34 14.50 -13.55
C LYS A 158 11.46 13.50 -14.31
N GLY A 159 11.32 12.26 -13.83
CA GLY A 159 10.38 11.27 -14.35
C GLY A 159 8.94 11.73 -14.16
N TYR A 160 8.57 12.08 -12.92
CA TYR A 160 7.25 12.66 -12.62
C TYR A 160 6.96 13.93 -13.42
N ALA A 161 7.94 14.81 -13.58
CA ALA A 161 7.79 16.01 -14.40
C ALA A 161 7.49 15.67 -15.87
N ASN A 162 8.15 14.67 -16.45
CA ASN A 162 7.86 14.24 -17.82
C ASN A 162 6.47 13.62 -17.93
N PHE A 163 6.12 12.74 -16.98
CA PHE A 163 4.79 12.10 -16.93
C PHE A 163 3.67 13.15 -16.85
N ALA A 164 3.83 14.16 -15.98
CA ALA A 164 2.85 15.24 -15.81
C ALA A 164 2.90 16.31 -16.92
N ASN A 165 3.82 16.17 -17.90
CA ASN A 165 4.12 17.20 -18.91
C ASN A 165 4.39 18.59 -18.30
N MET A 166 5.18 18.64 -17.23
CA MET A 166 5.52 19.86 -16.49
C MET A 166 7.02 20.18 -16.56
N PRO A 167 7.41 21.45 -16.39
CA PRO A 167 8.82 21.83 -16.33
C PRO A 167 9.58 21.09 -15.21
N LYS A 168 10.71 20.48 -15.57
CA LYS A 168 11.52 19.60 -14.67
C LYS A 168 12.02 20.29 -13.42
N ALA A 169 12.53 21.51 -13.53
CA ALA A 169 13.15 22.21 -12.41
C ALA A 169 12.13 22.59 -11.33
N PRO A 170 10.99 23.26 -11.64
CA PRO A 170 9.95 23.54 -10.65
C PRO A 170 9.44 22.28 -9.93
N VAL A 171 9.16 21.20 -10.67
CA VAL A 171 8.71 19.94 -10.06
C VAL A 171 9.78 19.37 -9.14
N ALA A 172 11.03 19.27 -9.60
CA ALA A 172 12.12 18.77 -8.77
C ALA A 172 12.35 19.61 -7.51
N SER A 173 12.26 20.94 -7.60
CA SER A 173 12.34 21.85 -6.47
C SER A 173 11.17 21.65 -5.51
N TYR A 174 9.95 21.49 -6.01
CA TYR A 174 8.77 21.23 -5.18
C TYR A 174 8.93 19.93 -4.39
N PHE A 175 9.32 18.83 -5.04
CA PHE A 175 9.62 17.58 -4.35
C PHE A 175 10.77 17.75 -3.34
N ALA A 176 11.84 18.46 -3.70
CA ALA A 176 12.98 18.69 -2.81
C ALA A 176 12.58 19.40 -1.50
N LEU A 177 11.69 20.39 -1.61
CA LEU A 177 11.19 21.18 -0.48
C LEU A 177 10.11 20.47 0.33
N THR A 178 9.50 19.39 -0.18
CA THR A 178 8.31 18.78 0.44
C THR A 178 8.51 17.33 0.83
N SER A 179 8.74 16.42 -0.13
CA SER A 179 8.64 14.96 0.08
C SER A 179 9.88 14.15 -0.30
N MET A 180 10.91 14.78 -0.88
CA MET A 180 12.11 14.09 -1.37
C MET A 180 12.83 13.29 -0.27
N PHE A 181 12.80 13.79 0.96
CA PHE A 181 13.45 13.17 2.11
C PHE A 181 12.49 12.42 3.03
N THR A 182 11.19 12.39 2.70
CA THR A 182 10.17 11.67 3.45
C THR A 182 10.57 10.20 3.60
N LYS A 183 10.42 9.70 4.82
CA LYS A 183 10.73 8.32 5.18
C LYS A 183 9.46 7.49 5.17
N LEU A 184 9.54 6.27 4.66
CA LEU A 184 8.44 5.33 4.86
C LEU A 184 8.33 4.99 6.35
N PRO A 185 7.13 4.78 6.89
CA PRO A 185 6.88 4.27 8.24
C PRO A 185 7.23 2.77 8.37
N ALA A 186 8.36 2.36 7.78
CA ALA A 186 8.84 0.98 7.76
C ALA A 186 10.36 0.89 8.02
N TRP A 187 10.82 -0.26 8.49
CA TRP A 187 12.21 -0.53 8.86
C TRP A 187 12.94 -1.37 7.81
N ARG A 188 14.11 -0.90 7.35
CA ARG A 188 14.90 -1.63 6.35
C ARG A 188 15.51 -2.88 6.95
N ASN A 189 15.22 -4.02 6.31
CA ASN A 189 15.82 -5.32 6.59
C ASN A 189 15.66 -5.72 8.07
N ALA A 190 14.53 -5.36 8.69
CA ALA A 190 14.20 -5.82 10.04
C ALA A 190 13.86 -7.31 10.03
N LYS A 191 14.01 -7.99 11.17
CA LYS A 191 13.66 -9.40 11.32
C LYS A 191 12.17 -9.60 11.08
N LEU A 192 11.81 -10.65 10.32
CA LEU A 192 10.42 -11.03 10.09
C LEU A 192 9.78 -11.36 11.45
N SER A 193 8.58 -10.85 11.70
CA SER A 193 7.87 -11.12 12.95
C SER A 193 7.60 -12.62 13.09
N ASP A 194 7.59 -13.16 14.31
CA ASP A 194 7.13 -14.53 14.55
C ASP A 194 5.59 -14.65 14.65
N GLY A 195 4.88 -13.51 14.56
CA GLY A 195 3.44 -13.37 14.71
C GLY A 195 3.06 -12.50 15.92
N PRO A 196 1.77 -12.20 16.14
CA PRO A 196 1.31 -11.77 17.46
C PRO A 196 1.76 -12.82 18.49
N PRO A 197 2.08 -12.40 19.73
CA PRO A 197 2.51 -13.34 20.76
C PRO A 197 1.51 -14.50 20.81
N LEU A 198 2.04 -15.73 20.68
CA LEU A 198 1.31 -16.96 20.98
C LEU A 198 0.52 -16.69 22.25
N ALA A 199 -0.76 -17.05 22.22
CA ALA A 199 -1.73 -16.69 23.25
C ALA A 199 -1.10 -16.57 24.63
N GLY A 200 -1.28 -15.40 25.22
CA GLY A 200 -0.97 -15.20 26.62
C GLY A 200 -1.83 -16.12 27.50
N PRO A 201 -1.80 -15.91 28.82
CA PRO A 201 -2.56 -16.70 29.80
C PRO A 201 -4.06 -16.86 29.52
N GLU A 202 -4.63 -16.17 28.53
CA GLU A 202 -6.04 -16.20 28.15
C GLU A 202 -6.46 -17.50 27.43
N GLU A 203 -5.71 -18.05 26.47
CA GLU A 203 -6.03 -19.40 25.92
C GLU A 203 -5.66 -20.51 26.93
N MET A 204 -4.62 -20.32 27.75
CA MET A 204 -4.39 -21.20 28.91
C MET A 204 -5.54 -21.11 29.92
N GLY A 205 -6.16 -19.95 30.03
CA GLY A 205 -7.34 -19.69 30.85
C GLY A 205 -8.55 -20.43 30.30
N GLU A 206 -8.85 -20.34 29.01
CA GLU A 206 -9.95 -21.07 28.38
C GLU A 206 -9.75 -22.60 28.42
N GLU A 207 -8.53 -23.10 28.18
CA GLU A 207 -8.26 -24.55 28.27
C GLU A 207 -8.28 -25.06 29.73
N ALA A 208 -7.89 -24.22 30.70
CA ALA A 208 -8.04 -24.48 32.13
C ALA A 208 -9.51 -24.46 32.56
N LEU A 209 -10.28 -23.46 32.11
CA LEU A 209 -11.71 -23.29 32.43
C LEU A 209 -12.54 -24.43 31.83
N ASN A 210 -12.30 -24.79 30.56
CA ASN A 210 -12.95 -25.91 29.88
C ASN A 210 -12.64 -27.27 30.53
N ARG A 211 -11.53 -27.38 31.27
CA ARG A 211 -11.17 -28.57 32.05
C ARG A 211 -11.52 -28.47 33.54
N GLY A 212 -12.24 -27.42 33.94
CA GLY A 212 -12.77 -27.24 35.31
C GLY A 212 -11.75 -26.74 36.34
N PHE A 213 -10.62 -26.18 35.91
CA PHE A 213 -9.62 -25.59 36.80
C PHE A 213 -9.90 -24.09 37.00
N SER A 214 -9.85 -23.64 38.24
CA SER A 214 -10.09 -22.22 38.61
C SER A 214 -8.83 -21.36 38.55
N ASP A 215 -7.64 -21.94 38.47
CA ASP A 215 -6.37 -21.21 38.45
C ASP A 215 -5.30 -21.95 37.61
N THR A 216 -4.61 -21.20 36.75
CA THR A 216 -3.47 -21.64 35.94
C THR A 216 -2.27 -22.12 36.77
N SER A 217 -2.17 -21.72 38.04
CA SER A 217 -1.12 -22.17 38.96
C SER A 217 -1.19 -23.68 39.25
N GLU A 218 -2.39 -24.28 39.25
CA GLU A 218 -2.60 -25.71 39.51
C GLU A 218 -2.10 -26.60 38.36
N LEU A 219 -2.22 -26.14 37.10
CA LEU A 219 -1.73 -26.85 35.92
C LEU A 219 -0.20 -27.08 35.95
N THR A 220 0.55 -26.11 36.47
CA THR A 220 2.02 -26.19 36.60
C THR A 220 2.46 -27.19 37.67
N LEU A 221 1.65 -27.39 38.71
CA LEU A 221 1.90 -28.35 39.80
C LEU A 221 1.56 -29.79 39.41
N VAL A 222 0.55 -30.01 38.56
CA VAL A 222 0.09 -31.34 38.16
C VAL A 222 0.95 -31.95 37.04
N TRP A 223 1.44 -31.15 36.09
CA TRP A 223 2.17 -31.66 34.91
C TRP A 223 3.66 -31.32 34.87
N GLY A 224 4.15 -30.54 35.84
CA GLY A 224 5.54 -30.06 35.84
C GLY A 224 5.83 -29.10 34.67
N PRO A 225 7.03 -28.51 34.62
CA PRO A 225 7.44 -27.70 33.48
C PRO A 225 7.51 -28.59 32.23
N ARG A 226 6.74 -28.26 31.18
CA ARG A 226 6.92 -28.91 29.87
C ARG A 226 8.39 -28.75 29.44
N PRO A 227 9.01 -29.79 28.86
CA PRO A 227 10.32 -29.63 28.24
C PRO A 227 10.25 -28.49 27.23
N ALA A 228 11.33 -27.70 27.17
CA ALA A 228 11.41 -26.61 26.19
C ALA A 228 11.12 -27.19 24.79
N PRO A 229 10.22 -26.57 24.01
CA PRO A 229 9.87 -27.07 22.69
C PRO A 229 11.13 -27.23 21.86
N ASP A 230 11.24 -28.34 21.15
CA ASP A 230 12.38 -28.56 20.26
C ASP A 230 12.37 -27.53 19.11
N ALA A 231 13.47 -27.46 18.36
CA ALA A 231 13.62 -26.47 17.28
C ALA A 231 12.54 -26.62 16.19
N GLU A 232 12.00 -27.82 15.99
CA GLU A 232 11.01 -28.13 14.96
C GLU A 232 9.60 -27.71 15.40
N GLU A 233 9.27 -27.89 16.67
CA GLU A 233 8.06 -27.38 17.29
C GLU A 233 8.09 -25.85 17.35
N LEU A 234 9.23 -25.25 17.67
CA LEU A 234 9.40 -23.79 17.61
C LEU A 234 9.17 -23.26 16.19
N ARG A 235 9.67 -23.96 15.16
CA ARG A 235 9.43 -23.63 13.75
C ARG A 235 7.96 -23.76 13.35
N ARG A 236 7.26 -24.82 13.77
CA ARG A 236 5.81 -24.98 13.52
C ARG A 236 4.96 -23.91 14.18
N ARG A 237 5.42 -23.36 15.30
CA ARG A 237 4.73 -22.30 16.04
C ARG A 237 4.84 -20.93 15.35
N ARG A 238 5.88 -20.68 14.55
CA ARG A 238 6.07 -19.43 13.80
C ARG A 238 4.92 -19.17 12.84
N ALA A 239 4.47 -17.92 12.75
CA ALA A 239 3.35 -17.56 11.88
C ALA A 239 3.72 -17.61 10.40
N LYS A 240 2.89 -18.25 9.57
CA LYS A 240 2.96 -18.13 8.11
C LYS A 240 2.08 -16.95 7.68
N TYR A 241 2.44 -16.31 6.58
CA TYR A 241 1.81 -15.07 6.14
C TYR A 241 1.18 -15.20 4.75
N PRO A 242 -0.08 -14.75 4.58
CA PRO A 242 -0.69 -14.60 3.27
C PRO A 242 0.05 -13.55 2.43
N VAL A 243 0.13 -13.78 1.12
CA VAL A 243 0.85 -12.93 0.19
C VAL A 243 -0.14 -12.11 -0.66
N ILE A 244 0.17 -10.83 -0.83
CA ILE A 244 -0.51 -9.92 -1.75
C ILE A 244 0.53 -9.42 -2.75
N ILE A 245 0.30 -9.59 -4.05
CA ILE A 245 1.09 -8.93 -5.09
C ILE A 245 0.36 -7.64 -5.50
N PHE A 246 1.04 -6.51 -5.40
CA PHE A 246 0.48 -5.20 -5.68
C PHE A 246 1.04 -4.60 -6.98
N SER A 247 0.18 -4.30 -7.94
CA SER A 247 0.51 -3.64 -9.21
C SER A 247 0.13 -2.15 -9.21
N HIS A 248 1.07 -1.28 -9.59
CA HIS A 248 0.84 0.17 -9.60
C HIS A 248 0.14 0.66 -10.88
N GLY A 249 -0.52 1.82 -10.78
CA GLY A 249 -1.11 2.54 -11.93
C GLY A 249 -0.07 3.26 -12.80
N LEU A 250 -0.54 3.93 -13.86
CA LEU A 250 0.30 4.78 -14.72
C LEU A 250 0.95 5.91 -13.91
N GLY A 251 2.24 6.17 -14.15
CA GLY A 251 3.04 7.10 -13.36
C GLY A 251 3.37 6.60 -11.94
N GLY A 252 2.91 5.40 -11.56
CA GLY A 252 3.16 4.79 -10.26
C GLY A 252 4.59 4.27 -10.08
N SER A 253 4.85 3.72 -8.89
CA SER A 253 6.09 3.03 -8.53
C SER A 253 5.84 2.14 -7.30
N ARG A 254 6.79 1.27 -6.96
CA ARG A 254 6.69 0.36 -5.79
C ARG A 254 6.54 1.06 -4.44
N THR A 255 6.77 2.38 -4.37
CA THR A 255 6.74 3.16 -3.12
C THR A 255 5.64 4.21 -3.07
N VAL A 256 4.81 4.36 -4.11
CA VAL A 256 3.71 5.35 -4.17
C VAL A 256 2.44 4.87 -3.47
N TYR A 257 2.36 3.58 -3.13
CA TYR A 257 1.24 2.96 -2.42
C TYR A 257 1.67 2.44 -1.06
N SER A 258 2.73 3.03 -0.49
CA SER A 258 3.37 2.52 0.72
C SER A 258 2.47 2.58 1.95
N THR A 259 1.48 3.49 1.98
CA THR A 259 0.51 3.54 3.07
C THR A 259 -0.40 2.32 3.04
N ILE A 260 -1.07 2.01 1.91
CA ILE A 260 -1.90 0.80 1.78
C ILE A 260 -1.07 -0.48 1.96
N CYS A 261 0.07 -0.58 1.28
CA CYS A 261 0.92 -1.77 1.35
C CYS A 261 1.44 -2.01 2.78
N GLY A 262 1.82 -0.94 3.49
CA GLY A 262 2.29 -1.04 4.86
C GLY A 262 1.17 -1.26 5.87
N GLU A 263 -0.03 -0.70 5.66
CA GLU A 263 -1.21 -1.01 6.50
C GLU A 263 -1.54 -2.51 6.41
N LEU A 264 -1.69 -3.06 5.20
CA LEU A 264 -1.91 -4.50 5.00
C LEU A 264 -0.78 -5.33 5.64
N ALA A 265 0.48 -4.92 5.50
CA ALA A 265 1.59 -5.59 6.17
C ALA A 265 1.51 -5.53 7.69
N SER A 266 1.08 -4.40 8.26
CA SER A 266 0.89 -4.26 9.71
C SER A 266 -0.24 -5.14 10.26
N TYR A 267 -1.14 -5.60 9.40
CA TYR A 267 -2.23 -6.54 9.70
C TYR A 267 -1.90 -8.01 9.42
N GLY A 268 -0.64 -8.33 9.09
CA GLY A 268 -0.18 -9.72 8.94
C GLY A 268 -0.09 -10.21 7.50
N PHE A 269 0.06 -9.34 6.50
CA PHE A 269 0.28 -9.74 5.11
C PHE A 269 1.72 -9.49 4.65
N ILE A 270 2.21 -10.32 3.72
CA ILE A 270 3.41 -10.00 2.94
C ILE A 270 2.95 -9.32 1.65
N VAL A 271 3.26 -8.03 1.50
CA VAL A 271 2.83 -7.24 0.34
C VAL A 271 4.01 -6.97 -0.59
N VAL A 272 3.91 -7.50 -1.81
CA VAL A 272 4.93 -7.44 -2.85
C VAL A 272 4.54 -6.36 -3.86
N ALA A 273 5.05 -5.15 -3.65
CA ALA A 273 4.79 -4.01 -4.51
C ALA A 273 5.72 -4.01 -5.72
N MET A 274 5.15 -4.26 -6.91
CA MET A 274 5.89 -4.32 -8.17
C MET A 274 6.42 -2.95 -8.59
N GLU A 275 7.53 -2.94 -9.32
CA GLU A 275 7.92 -1.80 -10.15
C GLU A 275 8.09 -2.24 -11.60
N HIS A 276 7.09 -1.93 -12.40
CA HIS A 276 7.01 -2.38 -13.78
C HIS A 276 8.03 -1.67 -14.67
N ARG A 277 8.70 -2.44 -15.54
CA ARG A 277 9.71 -1.99 -16.52
C ARG A 277 9.12 -1.74 -17.91
N ASP A 278 7.81 -1.86 -18.03
CA ASP A 278 6.97 -1.69 -19.22
C ASP A 278 6.82 -0.23 -19.70
N GLY A 279 7.48 0.72 -19.04
CA GLY A 279 7.33 2.15 -19.35
C GLY A 279 5.98 2.75 -18.91
N SER A 280 5.25 2.09 -18.00
CA SER A 280 4.05 2.64 -17.38
C SER A 280 4.35 3.47 -16.12
N GLY A 281 5.47 3.21 -15.45
CA GLY A 281 5.92 3.98 -14.27
C GLY A 281 6.48 5.35 -14.66
N ALA A 282 6.54 6.28 -13.69
CA ALA A 282 7.07 7.62 -13.95
C ALA A 282 8.53 7.60 -14.44
N ARG A 283 9.36 6.75 -13.82
CA ARG A 283 10.73 6.45 -14.22
C ARG A 283 11.25 5.26 -13.43
N THR A 284 12.01 4.40 -14.09
CA THR A 284 12.75 3.35 -13.40
C THR A 284 14.10 3.02 -14.05
N TYR A 285 14.93 2.24 -13.36
CA TYR A 285 16.28 1.85 -13.80
C TYR A 285 16.45 0.35 -13.78
N VAL A 286 17.03 -0.17 -14.85
CA VAL A 286 17.37 -1.59 -15.01
C VAL A 286 18.87 -1.74 -14.97
N ASN A 287 19.37 -2.40 -13.92
CA ASN A 287 20.79 -2.73 -13.76
C ASN A 287 21.14 -4.01 -14.56
N GLN A 288 22.37 -4.11 -15.06
CA GLN A 288 22.85 -5.29 -15.81
C GLN A 288 23.82 -6.12 -14.96
N GLU A 289 23.84 -7.45 -15.18
CA GLU A 289 24.84 -8.33 -14.56
C GLU A 289 26.28 -7.98 -15.02
N GLY A 290 27.28 -8.20 -14.16
CA GLY A 290 28.69 -7.92 -14.46
C GLY A 290 29.14 -6.47 -14.27
N SER A 291 28.26 -5.61 -13.75
CA SER A 291 28.54 -4.22 -13.43
C SER A 291 29.50 -4.08 -12.23
N SER A 292 30.81 -4.07 -12.46
CA SER A 292 31.80 -3.82 -11.40
C SER A 292 31.71 -2.38 -10.87
N PRO A 293 31.96 -2.13 -9.57
CA PRO A 293 31.84 -0.81 -8.94
C PRO A 293 32.85 0.26 -9.41
N ASP A 294 33.85 -0.09 -10.23
CA ASP A 294 34.98 0.78 -10.59
C ASP A 294 34.79 1.66 -11.84
N LEU A 295 33.55 1.85 -12.31
CA LEU A 295 33.28 2.70 -13.47
C LEU A 295 32.39 3.87 -13.09
N CYS A 296 32.98 4.79 -12.33
CA CYS A 296 32.34 6.07 -12.01
C CYS A 296 32.47 7.07 -13.16
N SER A 297 31.32 7.65 -13.50
CA SER A 297 31.10 8.91 -14.23
C SER A 297 31.52 8.99 -15.71
N GLN A 298 30.52 9.07 -16.59
CA GLN A 298 30.48 10.08 -17.64
C GLN A 298 29.07 10.23 -18.23
N ASN A 299 28.68 11.49 -18.43
CA ASN A 299 27.37 11.94 -18.89
C ASN A 299 27.01 11.34 -20.25
N LEU A 300 25.83 10.74 -20.30
CA LEU A 300 25.07 10.37 -21.50
C LEU A 300 23.64 10.20 -21.00
N ASP A 301 22.97 11.32 -20.74
CA ASP A 301 21.52 11.29 -20.83
C ASP A 301 21.21 10.82 -22.25
N ARG A 302 20.34 9.82 -22.42
CA ARG A 302 19.80 9.44 -23.74
C ARG A 302 18.82 10.54 -24.21
N ARG A 303 19.32 11.77 -24.30
CA ARG A 303 18.74 12.82 -25.13
C ARG A 303 19.44 12.69 -26.47
N SER A 304 18.67 12.35 -27.49
CA SER A 304 19.04 12.58 -28.87
C SER A 304 19.55 14.01 -29.00
N ASN A 305 20.58 14.15 -29.82
CA ASN A 305 21.22 15.39 -30.21
C ASN A 305 20.32 16.21 -31.16
N SER A 306 19.05 16.45 -30.78
CA SER A 306 18.02 17.03 -31.66
C SER A 306 17.49 18.40 -31.23
N GLU A 307 18.05 19.02 -30.21
CA GLU A 307 17.92 20.48 -30.05
C GLU A 307 19.10 21.13 -30.79
N ARG A 308 19.02 21.21 -32.13
CA ARG A 308 19.75 22.26 -32.84
C ARG A 308 19.02 23.55 -32.54
N GLU A 309 19.68 24.35 -31.74
CA GLU A 309 19.43 25.77 -31.55
C GLU A 309 19.21 26.45 -32.89
N LYS A 310 18.24 27.36 -32.89
CA LYS A 310 18.04 28.35 -33.94
C LYS A 310 19.36 29.11 -34.10
N GLU A 311 19.74 29.30 -35.36
CA GLU A 311 20.85 30.13 -35.78
C GLU A 311 20.74 31.52 -35.16
N ASP A 312 21.77 31.93 -34.42
CA ASP A 312 22.26 33.30 -34.44
C ASP A 312 23.78 33.24 -34.31
N GLY A 313 24.44 33.83 -35.32
CA GLY A 313 25.86 33.67 -35.56
C GLY A 313 26.74 34.34 -34.51
N SER A 314 27.71 33.60 -33.99
CA SER A 314 29.07 34.13 -33.82
C SER A 314 30.05 32.98 -33.55
N ALA A 315 31.11 32.95 -34.35
CA ALA A 315 32.15 31.93 -34.30
C ALA A 315 33.02 32.08 -33.05
N PHE A 316 33.10 31.04 -32.21
CA PHE A 316 34.20 30.90 -31.25
C PHE A 316 34.75 29.47 -31.20
N LYS A 317 36.08 29.40 -31.37
CA LYS A 317 36.96 28.25 -31.59
C LYS A 317 36.73 27.09 -30.60
N THR A 318 36.27 25.94 -31.09
CA THR A 318 36.22 24.69 -30.31
C THR A 318 37.56 23.96 -30.36
N LYS A 319 38.28 23.91 -29.23
CA LYS A 319 39.42 23.01 -29.01
C LYS A 319 38.93 21.55 -29.10
N ARG A 320 39.42 20.83 -30.10
CA ARG A 320 39.38 19.36 -30.21
C ARG A 320 39.87 18.72 -28.91
N ARG A 321 38.97 18.11 -28.14
CA ARG A 321 39.34 17.19 -27.04
C ARG A 321 38.95 15.77 -27.46
N ARG A 322 39.98 14.98 -27.78
CA ARG A 322 39.95 13.56 -28.16
C ARG A 322 39.02 12.74 -27.24
N LYS A 323 38.10 11.98 -27.86
CA LYS A 323 37.36 10.85 -27.27
C LYS A 323 38.35 9.89 -26.61
N LYS A 324 38.17 9.62 -25.31
CA LYS A 324 38.85 8.53 -24.59
C LYS A 324 37.78 7.65 -23.93
N ASN A 325 37.74 6.39 -24.34
CA ASN A 325 37.11 5.22 -23.71
C ASN A 325 35.58 5.25 -23.48
N GLY A 326 34.80 4.89 -24.50
CA GLY A 326 33.36 4.64 -24.40
C GLY A 326 33.04 3.25 -23.85
N LYS A 327 33.08 3.07 -22.52
CA LYS A 327 32.48 1.88 -21.88
C LYS A 327 30.95 2.09 -21.77
N LYS A 328 30.16 1.08 -22.14
CA LYS A 328 28.69 1.10 -22.00
C LYS A 328 28.32 1.24 -20.52
N LYS A 329 27.25 2.00 -20.22
CA LYS A 329 26.77 2.15 -18.85
C LYS A 329 26.26 0.81 -18.32
N PRO A 330 26.52 0.47 -17.05
CA PRO A 330 26.06 -0.79 -16.42
C PRO A 330 24.54 -0.86 -16.16
N TYR A 331 23.78 0.10 -16.68
CA TYR A 331 22.33 0.20 -16.47
C TYR A 331 21.71 1.03 -17.61
N TYR A 332 20.41 0.87 -17.81
CA TYR A 332 19.59 1.78 -18.61
C TYR A 332 18.39 2.30 -17.81
N MET A 333 17.74 3.32 -18.37
CA MET A 333 16.62 4.01 -17.75
C MET A 333 15.39 3.85 -18.63
N VAL A 334 14.26 3.56 -18.00
CA VAL A 334 12.95 3.48 -18.64
C VAL A 334 12.12 4.65 -18.10
N ASP A 335 11.65 5.50 -19.01
CA ASP A 335 10.72 6.59 -18.71
C ASP A 335 9.31 6.18 -19.14
N TYR A 336 8.32 6.92 -18.65
CA TYR A 336 6.95 6.78 -19.12
C TYR A 336 6.87 6.84 -20.66
N LEU A 337 6.19 5.85 -21.25
CA LEU A 337 5.92 5.75 -22.67
C LEU A 337 4.56 6.36 -22.98
N PHE A 338 4.58 7.43 -23.78
CA PHE A 338 3.38 7.99 -24.37
C PHE A 338 3.14 7.32 -25.72
N PRO A 339 1.89 6.92 -26.02
CA PRO A 339 1.49 6.55 -27.38
C PRO A 339 1.91 7.61 -28.40
N LEU A 340 2.35 7.15 -29.58
CA LEU A 340 2.66 8.04 -30.69
C LEU A 340 1.36 8.70 -31.17
N ASP A 341 1.37 10.03 -31.31
CA ASP A 341 0.21 10.84 -31.71
C ASP A 341 -1.04 10.73 -30.81
N ASN A 342 -0.96 10.02 -29.68
CA ASN A 342 -2.05 9.85 -28.72
C ASN A 342 -1.58 9.97 -27.25
N ALA A 343 -0.84 11.02 -26.92
CA ALA A 343 -0.26 11.21 -25.58
C ALA A 343 -1.29 11.38 -24.43
N GLN A 344 -2.58 11.47 -24.76
CA GLN A 344 -3.70 11.65 -23.82
C GLN A 344 -4.70 10.50 -23.89
N ASP A 345 -4.25 9.31 -24.29
CA ASP A 345 -5.04 8.08 -24.41
C ASP A 345 -5.79 7.67 -23.13
N THR A 346 -5.41 8.20 -21.98
CA THR A 346 -6.08 7.97 -20.69
C THR A 346 -7.25 8.91 -20.40
N ARG A 347 -7.50 9.91 -21.25
CA ARG A 347 -8.56 10.92 -20.98
C ARG A 347 -9.94 10.39 -21.35
N PRO A 348 -10.96 10.65 -20.51
CA PRO A 348 -12.34 10.48 -20.93
C PRO A 348 -12.62 11.28 -22.22
N HIS A 349 -13.40 10.70 -23.13
CA HIS A 349 -13.79 11.30 -24.41
C HIS A 349 -12.63 11.64 -25.36
N ASN A 350 -11.47 11.01 -25.20
CA ASN A 350 -10.40 11.14 -26.19
C ASN A 350 -10.86 10.56 -27.55
N PRO A 351 -10.88 11.34 -28.65
CA PRO A 351 -11.41 10.87 -29.93
C PRO A 351 -10.60 9.71 -30.53
N ALA A 352 -9.30 9.63 -30.22
CA ALA A 352 -8.44 8.52 -30.65
C ALA A 352 -8.60 7.26 -29.78
N GLY A 353 -9.37 7.32 -28.70
CA GLY A 353 -9.53 6.22 -27.75
C GLY A 353 -8.24 5.88 -26.99
N VAL A 354 -8.25 4.70 -26.38
CA VAL A 354 -7.08 4.11 -25.71
C VAL A 354 -6.18 3.44 -26.75
N ASP A 355 -4.87 3.60 -26.63
CA ASP A 355 -3.91 2.84 -27.45
C ASP A 355 -3.85 1.38 -26.95
N THR A 356 -4.73 0.54 -27.50
CA THR A 356 -4.85 -0.86 -27.08
C THR A 356 -3.58 -1.66 -27.34
N GLU A 357 -2.87 -1.41 -28.44
CA GLU A 357 -1.63 -2.12 -28.77
C GLU A 357 -0.57 -1.92 -27.67
N LEU A 358 -0.30 -0.66 -27.30
CA LEU A 358 0.67 -0.36 -26.24
C LEU A 358 0.18 -0.91 -24.89
N ARG A 359 -1.10 -0.69 -24.53
CA ARG A 359 -1.61 -1.07 -23.20
C ARG A 359 -1.67 -2.59 -23.02
N LEU A 360 -2.04 -3.34 -24.06
CA LEU A 360 -2.03 -4.81 -24.01
C LEU A 360 -0.61 -5.36 -23.89
N ALA A 361 0.34 -4.84 -24.68
CA ALA A 361 1.75 -5.25 -24.59
C ALA A 361 2.38 -4.91 -23.23
N GLN A 362 1.97 -3.79 -22.62
CA GLN A 362 2.35 -3.45 -21.25
C GLN A 362 1.80 -4.47 -20.24
N ILE A 363 0.50 -4.81 -20.32
CA ILE A 363 -0.10 -5.80 -19.43
C ILE A 363 0.58 -7.17 -19.58
N GLU A 364 0.86 -7.62 -20.80
CA GLU A 364 1.57 -8.88 -21.07
C GLU A 364 2.94 -8.90 -20.37
N MET A 365 3.71 -7.82 -20.50
CA MET A 365 4.99 -7.68 -19.82
C MET A 365 4.84 -7.65 -18.29
N ARG A 366 3.79 -7.00 -17.77
CA ARG A 366 3.49 -6.97 -16.33
C ARG A 366 3.14 -8.36 -15.79
N CYS A 367 2.38 -9.16 -16.53
CA CYS A 367 2.09 -10.55 -16.18
C CYS A 367 3.38 -11.38 -16.05
N ALA A 368 4.31 -11.23 -17.01
CA ALA A 368 5.61 -11.90 -16.94
C ALA A 368 6.44 -11.43 -15.72
N GLU A 369 6.43 -10.13 -15.40
CA GLU A 369 7.11 -9.62 -14.19
C GLU A 369 6.53 -10.21 -12.90
N ILE A 370 5.21 -10.40 -12.84
CA ILE A 370 4.53 -11.00 -11.69
C ILE A 370 4.93 -12.46 -11.52
N GLN A 371 5.01 -13.24 -12.61
CA GLN A 371 5.50 -14.62 -12.57
C GLN A 371 6.95 -14.71 -12.08
N GLU A 372 7.82 -13.81 -12.52
CA GLU A 372 9.21 -13.75 -12.05
C GLU A 372 9.30 -13.38 -10.56
N ALA A 373 8.47 -12.43 -10.10
CA ALA A 373 8.39 -12.10 -8.68
C ALA A 373 7.92 -13.31 -7.84
N TYR A 374 6.86 -14.00 -8.28
CA TYR A 374 6.37 -15.21 -7.62
C TYR A 374 7.43 -16.31 -7.54
N HIS A 375 8.17 -16.55 -8.63
CA HIS A 375 9.28 -17.50 -8.63
C HIS A 375 10.35 -17.15 -7.58
N ILE A 376 10.71 -15.87 -7.45
CA ILE A 376 11.68 -15.41 -6.44
C ILE A 376 11.14 -15.59 -5.02
N LEU A 377 9.84 -15.36 -4.79
CA LEU A 377 9.19 -15.65 -3.50
C LEU A 377 9.24 -17.14 -3.18
N GLY A 378 9.02 -18.00 -4.18
CA GLY A 378 9.22 -19.45 -4.10
C GLY A 378 10.62 -19.80 -3.61
N MET A 379 11.66 -19.28 -4.28
CA MET A 379 13.04 -19.48 -3.87
C MET A 379 13.30 -19.04 -2.42
N ILE A 380 12.79 -17.88 -2.01
CA ILE A 380 12.92 -17.41 -0.62
C ILE A 380 12.24 -18.39 0.35
N ASN A 381 11.01 -18.80 0.04
CA ASN A 381 10.21 -19.70 0.87
C ASN A 381 10.82 -21.11 0.96
N ASP A 382 11.52 -21.56 -0.09
CA ASP A 382 12.20 -22.86 -0.16
C ASP A 382 13.60 -22.84 0.51
N GLY A 383 13.96 -21.75 1.18
CA GLY A 383 15.22 -21.62 1.91
C GLY A 383 16.41 -21.16 1.05
N GLN A 384 16.17 -20.74 -0.19
CA GLN A 384 17.19 -20.23 -1.11
C GLN A 384 17.34 -18.70 -1.04
N GLY A 385 16.90 -18.06 0.05
CA GLY A 385 16.96 -16.60 0.23
C GLY A 385 18.39 -16.03 0.14
N ALA A 386 19.40 -16.76 0.62
CA ALA A 386 20.80 -16.34 0.49
C ALA A 386 21.27 -16.27 -0.98
N GLU A 387 20.81 -17.18 -1.83
CA GLU A 387 21.11 -17.18 -3.26
C GLU A 387 20.40 -16.02 -3.97
N VAL A 388 19.13 -15.77 -3.62
CA VAL A 388 18.40 -14.57 -4.07
C VAL A 388 19.15 -13.30 -3.69
N ALA A 389 19.67 -13.21 -2.46
CA ALA A 389 20.43 -12.05 -2.00
C ALA A 389 21.75 -11.86 -2.76
N ARG A 390 22.43 -12.96 -3.10
CA ARG A 390 23.67 -12.93 -3.90
C ARG A 390 23.43 -12.38 -5.31
N ARG A 391 22.33 -12.80 -5.95
CA ARG A 391 21.90 -12.37 -7.30
C ARG A 391 21.30 -10.97 -7.32
N ASN A 392 20.83 -10.45 -6.18
CA ASN A 392 20.20 -9.14 -6.11
C ASN A 392 21.11 -8.01 -6.63
N LEU A 393 20.56 -7.21 -7.53
CA LEU A 393 21.19 -6.03 -8.12
C LEU A 393 20.93 -4.76 -7.31
N ARG A 394 20.02 -4.77 -6.32
CA ARG A 394 19.84 -3.65 -5.36
C ARG A 394 20.93 -3.57 -4.28
N LYS A 395 22.20 -3.53 -4.69
CA LYS A 395 23.38 -3.43 -3.82
C LYS A 395 24.23 -2.18 -4.08
N LYS A 396 25.12 -1.85 -3.13
CA LYS A 396 26.04 -0.70 -3.21
C LYS A 396 26.75 -0.67 -4.56
N GLY A 397 26.78 0.50 -5.21
CA GLY A 397 27.37 0.70 -6.54
C GLY A 397 26.35 0.72 -7.68
N ASN A 398 25.26 -0.05 -7.56
CA ASN A 398 24.23 -0.12 -8.61
C ASN A 398 23.25 1.06 -8.56
N LYS A 399 22.65 1.39 -9.71
CA LYS A 399 21.80 2.56 -9.86
C LYS A 399 20.47 2.35 -9.14
N GLY A 400 20.10 3.32 -8.31
CA GLY A 400 18.86 3.28 -7.54
C GLY A 400 18.92 2.43 -6.26
N SER A 401 20.07 1.81 -5.99
CA SER A 401 20.28 0.96 -4.82
C SER A 401 20.53 1.78 -3.55
N SER A 402 20.14 1.18 -2.41
CA SER A 402 20.63 1.59 -1.09
C SER A 402 22.04 1.03 -0.87
N SER A 403 22.88 1.73 -0.11
CA SER A 403 24.17 1.17 0.35
C SER A 403 23.97 -0.07 1.22
N LYS A 404 22.84 -0.16 1.95
CA LYS A 404 22.50 -1.30 2.81
C LYS A 404 22.10 -2.55 2.01
N GLY A 405 21.56 -2.40 0.80
CA GLY A 405 21.00 -3.53 0.04
C GLY A 405 20.13 -4.45 0.91
N LEU A 406 20.45 -5.74 0.93
CA LEU A 406 19.82 -6.77 1.77
C LEU A 406 20.66 -7.14 3.02
N ILE A 407 21.66 -6.33 3.37
CA ILE A 407 22.51 -6.57 4.55
C ILE A 407 21.65 -6.53 5.82
N GLY A 408 21.78 -7.57 6.65
CA GLY A 408 21.08 -7.72 7.93
C GLY A 408 19.79 -8.55 7.87
N ILE A 409 19.39 -9.04 6.70
CA ILE A 409 18.28 -10.01 6.59
C ILE A 409 18.79 -11.39 6.99
N ASP A 410 18.11 -12.01 7.95
CA ASP A 410 18.22 -13.44 8.21
C ASP A 410 17.29 -14.18 7.24
N TRP A 411 17.86 -14.94 6.29
CA TRP A 411 17.08 -15.65 5.27
C TRP A 411 16.51 -16.97 5.77
N GLU A 412 17.09 -17.58 6.81
CA GLU A 412 16.55 -18.81 7.38
C GLU A 412 15.17 -18.52 7.99
N ASP A 413 15.01 -17.34 8.59
CA ASP A 413 13.76 -16.87 9.19
C ASP A 413 12.58 -16.78 8.20
N TRP A 414 12.83 -16.70 6.88
CA TRP A 414 11.81 -16.63 5.83
C TRP A 414 11.38 -18.00 5.29
N THR A 415 12.14 -19.05 5.59
CA THR A 415 11.91 -20.39 5.04
C THR A 415 10.57 -20.95 5.50
N GLY A 416 9.72 -21.35 4.56
CA GLY A 416 8.39 -21.91 4.82
C GLY A 416 7.39 -20.95 5.48
N ARG A 417 7.65 -19.63 5.44
CA ARG A 417 6.82 -18.60 6.08
C ARG A 417 5.77 -17.96 5.18
N LEU A 418 5.74 -18.28 3.89
CA LEU A 418 4.83 -17.68 2.92
C LEU A 418 3.74 -18.68 2.49
N PHE A 419 2.48 -18.25 2.51
CA PHE A 419 1.42 -18.97 1.80
C PHE A 419 1.49 -18.60 0.32
N LEU A 420 2.19 -19.45 -0.45
CA LEU A 420 2.34 -19.31 -1.90
C LEU A 420 1.22 -19.98 -2.70
N GLN A 421 0.24 -20.56 -2.01
CA GLN A 421 -1.07 -20.91 -2.55
C GLN A 421 -2.11 -19.95 -1.99
N ASN A 422 -3.10 -19.61 -2.80
CA ASN A 422 -4.12 -18.61 -2.48
C ASN A 422 -3.56 -17.18 -2.32
N VAL A 423 -2.66 -16.80 -3.23
CA VAL A 423 -2.10 -15.44 -3.29
C VAL A 423 -3.18 -14.47 -3.77
N THR A 424 -3.21 -13.28 -3.19
CA THR A 424 -4.11 -12.20 -3.63
C THR A 424 -3.42 -11.34 -4.66
N MET A 425 -4.10 -11.04 -5.76
CA MET A 425 -3.66 -10.00 -6.69
C MET A 425 -4.36 -8.67 -6.38
N MET A 426 -3.62 -7.59 -6.21
CA MET A 426 -4.18 -6.27 -5.91
C MET A 426 -3.57 -5.23 -6.85
N GLY A 427 -4.35 -4.27 -7.30
CA GLY A 427 -3.78 -3.26 -8.20
C GLY A 427 -4.61 -2.01 -8.34
N HIS A 428 -3.93 -0.88 -8.55
CA HIS A 428 -4.57 0.42 -8.69
C HIS A 428 -4.57 0.93 -10.14
N SER A 429 -5.69 1.48 -10.62
CA SER A 429 -5.80 2.08 -11.97
C SER A 429 -5.39 1.06 -13.04
N PHE A 430 -4.34 1.32 -13.82
CA PHE A 430 -3.78 0.36 -14.78
C PHE A 430 -3.26 -0.93 -14.11
N GLY A 431 -2.86 -0.87 -12.85
CA GLY A 431 -2.60 -2.06 -12.03
C GLY A 431 -3.86 -2.87 -11.74
N GLY A 432 -5.03 -2.23 -11.63
CA GLY A 432 -6.32 -2.93 -11.53
C GLY A 432 -6.68 -3.66 -12.82
N ALA A 433 -6.36 -3.07 -13.98
CA ALA A 433 -6.48 -3.76 -15.27
C ALA A 433 -5.52 -4.96 -15.38
N THR A 434 -4.30 -4.81 -14.85
CA THR A 434 -3.35 -5.93 -14.73
C THR A 434 -3.91 -7.03 -13.83
N THR A 435 -4.52 -6.67 -12.69
CA THR A 435 -5.17 -7.62 -11.78
C THR A 435 -6.28 -8.40 -12.49
N ALA A 436 -7.17 -7.72 -13.21
CA ALA A 436 -8.23 -8.38 -13.97
C ALA A 436 -7.66 -9.39 -14.98
N GLN A 437 -6.64 -9.01 -15.76
CA GLN A 437 -6.02 -9.92 -16.72
C GLN A 437 -5.37 -11.14 -16.05
N VAL A 438 -4.67 -10.93 -14.93
CA VAL A 438 -4.05 -12.00 -14.15
C VAL A 438 -5.10 -12.99 -13.61
N LEU A 439 -6.27 -12.52 -13.21
CA LEU A 439 -7.37 -13.39 -12.75
C LEU A 439 -7.94 -14.26 -13.88
N ARG A 440 -7.95 -13.75 -15.11
CA ARG A 440 -8.42 -14.48 -16.30
C ARG A 440 -7.44 -15.54 -16.80
N LEU A 441 -6.12 -15.31 -16.66
CA LEU A 441 -5.06 -16.23 -17.06
C LEU A 441 -4.87 -17.38 -16.04
N ARG A 442 -5.90 -18.22 -15.87
CA ARG A 442 -5.97 -19.21 -14.78
C ARG A 442 -4.90 -20.30 -14.87
N GLU A 443 -4.50 -20.70 -16.07
CA GLU A 443 -3.47 -21.72 -16.28
C GLU A 443 -2.07 -21.21 -15.92
N ASP A 444 -1.80 -19.93 -16.19
CA ASP A 444 -0.52 -19.28 -15.87
C ASP A 444 -0.41 -18.86 -14.40
N PHE A 445 -1.54 -18.60 -13.76
CA PHE A 445 -1.66 -18.06 -12.40
C PHE A 445 -2.55 -18.94 -11.51
N THR A 446 -2.25 -20.24 -11.47
CA THR A 446 -2.96 -21.24 -10.66
C THR A 446 -2.91 -20.98 -9.15
N TRP A 447 -1.88 -20.27 -8.71
CA TRP A 447 -1.61 -19.94 -7.30
C TRP A 447 -2.33 -18.67 -6.81
N ILE A 448 -2.99 -17.92 -7.70
CA ILE A 448 -3.80 -16.74 -7.35
C ILE A 448 -5.23 -17.19 -7.12
N SER A 449 -5.84 -16.81 -6.01
CA SER A 449 -7.21 -17.24 -5.66
C SER A 449 -8.25 -16.14 -5.70
N GLN A 450 -7.88 -14.88 -5.46
CA GLN A 450 -8.80 -13.74 -5.51
C GLN A 450 -8.08 -12.45 -5.92
N GLY A 451 -8.84 -11.40 -6.25
CA GLY A 451 -8.24 -10.10 -6.55
C GLY A 451 -9.03 -8.87 -6.12
N ILE A 452 -8.28 -7.78 -5.95
CA ILE A 452 -8.75 -6.48 -5.46
C ILE A 452 -8.36 -5.38 -6.46
N LEU A 453 -9.36 -4.69 -6.99
CA LEU A 453 -9.24 -3.64 -8.00
C LEU A 453 -9.46 -2.28 -7.32
N LEU A 454 -8.40 -1.48 -7.21
CA LEU A 454 -8.49 -0.12 -6.68
C LEU A 454 -8.64 0.88 -7.82
N ASP A 455 -9.84 1.42 -7.97
CA ASP A 455 -10.21 2.43 -8.95
C ASP A 455 -9.67 2.11 -10.35
N ALA A 456 -9.97 0.90 -10.81
CA ALA A 456 -9.34 0.31 -11.98
C ALA A 456 -9.69 1.06 -13.27
N TRP A 457 -8.72 1.11 -14.19
CA TRP A 457 -8.88 1.75 -15.49
C TRP A 457 -9.51 0.77 -16.49
N GLY A 458 -10.84 0.73 -16.51
CA GLY A 458 -11.66 -0.15 -17.33
C GLY A 458 -11.27 -0.18 -18.81
N PRO A 459 -11.15 0.97 -19.50
CA PRO A 459 -10.82 1.02 -20.92
C PRO A 459 -9.49 0.38 -21.35
N ALA A 460 -8.58 0.10 -20.42
CA ALA A 460 -7.34 -0.62 -20.70
C ALA A 460 -7.37 -2.09 -20.27
N MET A 461 -8.49 -2.55 -19.71
CA MET A 461 -8.69 -3.96 -19.44
C MET A 461 -8.87 -4.68 -20.78
N PRO A 462 -8.14 -5.79 -21.00
CA PRO A 462 -8.47 -6.69 -22.09
C PRO A 462 -9.94 -7.14 -21.95
N GLU A 463 -10.60 -7.54 -23.04
CA GLU A 463 -11.92 -8.18 -22.99
C GLU A 463 -11.73 -9.71 -22.95
N ALA A 464 -12.76 -10.44 -22.51
CA ALA A 464 -12.70 -11.89 -22.51
C ALA A 464 -13.02 -12.41 -23.92
N ASP A 465 -12.08 -13.13 -24.53
CA ASP A 465 -12.26 -13.68 -25.88
C ASP A 465 -13.11 -14.99 -25.88
N SER A 466 -13.31 -15.60 -24.71
CA SER A 466 -14.07 -16.84 -24.52
C SER A 466 -14.62 -16.93 -23.09
N GLU A 467 -15.59 -17.83 -22.85
CA GLU A 467 -16.12 -18.11 -21.50
C GLU A 467 -15.04 -18.62 -20.53
N GLU A 468 -14.04 -19.33 -21.05
CA GLU A 468 -12.91 -19.85 -20.27
C GLU A 468 -11.99 -18.74 -19.77
N HIS A 469 -11.96 -17.61 -20.48
CA HIS A 469 -11.21 -16.41 -20.17
C HIS A 469 -12.00 -15.39 -19.33
N LYS A 470 -13.28 -15.65 -18.98
CA LYS A 470 -13.98 -14.81 -18.00
C LYS A 470 -13.38 -15.00 -16.60
N ILE A 471 -13.55 -14.00 -15.74
CA ILE A 471 -13.14 -14.12 -14.34
C ILE A 471 -14.01 -15.14 -13.60
N GLN A 472 -13.36 -16.12 -12.97
CA GLN A 472 -14.01 -17.19 -12.18
C GLN A 472 -13.45 -17.25 -10.75
N LYS A 473 -12.97 -16.11 -10.24
CA LYS A 473 -12.33 -15.98 -8.93
C LYS A 473 -12.98 -14.80 -8.17
N PRO A 474 -13.10 -14.87 -6.83
CA PRO A 474 -13.67 -13.78 -6.06
C PRO A 474 -12.96 -12.45 -6.32
N ILE A 475 -13.75 -11.38 -6.40
CA ILE A 475 -13.26 -10.06 -6.79
C ILE A 475 -13.89 -8.93 -5.97
N LEU A 476 -13.08 -7.97 -5.54
CA LEU A 476 -13.53 -6.72 -4.93
C LEU A 476 -13.05 -5.54 -5.78
N ALA A 477 -13.96 -4.75 -6.33
CA ALA A 477 -13.67 -3.47 -6.96
C ALA A 477 -14.03 -2.31 -6.01
N ILE A 478 -13.05 -1.47 -5.68
CA ILE A 478 -13.22 -0.25 -4.87
C ILE A 478 -12.95 0.96 -5.75
N GLY A 479 -14.00 1.65 -6.20
CA GLY A 479 -13.91 2.84 -7.06
C GLY A 479 -13.85 4.16 -6.29
N SER A 480 -13.45 5.22 -6.99
CA SER A 480 -13.59 6.60 -6.52
C SER A 480 -14.82 7.29 -7.12
N GLU A 481 -15.43 8.23 -6.39
CA GLU A 481 -16.62 8.96 -6.90
C GLU A 481 -16.30 9.72 -8.21
N ALA A 482 -15.11 10.30 -8.32
CA ALA A 482 -14.71 11.00 -9.54
C ALA A 482 -14.66 10.07 -10.77
N PHE A 483 -14.16 8.84 -10.61
CA PHE A 483 -14.09 7.82 -11.67
C PHE A 483 -15.44 7.15 -11.93
N MET A 484 -16.28 7.00 -10.91
CA MET A 484 -17.64 6.46 -11.03
C MET A 484 -18.47 7.23 -12.05
N HIS A 485 -18.32 8.55 -12.13
CA HIS A 485 -19.02 9.37 -13.12
C HIS A 485 -18.54 9.20 -14.56
N TRP A 486 -17.45 8.49 -14.81
CA TRP A 486 -17.04 8.09 -16.14
C TRP A 486 -17.74 6.79 -16.54
N LYS A 487 -18.89 6.95 -17.21
CA LYS A 487 -19.80 5.85 -17.58
C LYS A 487 -19.08 4.64 -18.22
N ASP A 488 -18.32 4.86 -19.30
CA ASP A 488 -17.62 3.77 -20.00
C ASP A 488 -16.58 3.04 -19.13
N ASN A 489 -16.04 3.69 -18.10
CA ASN A 489 -15.14 3.05 -17.15
C ASN A 489 -15.93 2.26 -16.11
N PHE A 490 -16.99 2.85 -15.56
CA PHE A 490 -17.87 2.20 -14.59
C PHE A 490 -18.47 0.92 -15.18
N GLU A 491 -19.05 0.98 -16.37
CA GLU A 491 -19.65 -0.19 -17.06
C GLU A 491 -18.61 -1.30 -17.32
N ARG A 492 -17.36 -0.95 -17.65
CA ARG A 492 -16.31 -1.95 -17.83
C ARG A 492 -15.92 -2.65 -16.53
N VAL A 493 -15.83 -1.91 -15.43
CA VAL A 493 -15.55 -2.50 -14.11
C VAL A 493 -16.74 -3.33 -13.63
N GLU A 494 -17.96 -2.86 -13.87
CA GLU A 494 -19.20 -3.58 -13.60
C GLU A 494 -19.24 -4.92 -14.33
N ASN A 495 -18.98 -4.93 -15.65
CA ASN A 495 -18.93 -6.16 -16.45
C ASN A 495 -17.93 -7.19 -15.89
N ILE A 496 -16.77 -6.73 -15.43
CA ILE A 496 -15.75 -7.59 -14.80
C ILE A 496 -16.26 -8.21 -13.50
N CYS A 497 -16.98 -7.44 -12.68
CA CYS A 497 -17.63 -7.95 -11.47
C CYS A 497 -18.78 -8.91 -11.79
N LEU A 498 -19.50 -8.68 -12.90
CA LEU A 498 -20.55 -9.57 -13.38
C LEU A 498 -20.00 -10.89 -13.93
N GLU A 499 -18.84 -10.91 -14.60
CA GLU A 499 -18.17 -12.17 -15.00
C GLU A 499 -17.97 -13.12 -13.81
N ALA A 500 -17.46 -12.58 -12.70
CA ALA A 500 -17.26 -13.35 -11.47
C ALA A 500 -18.60 -13.85 -10.89
N ARG A 501 -19.64 -13.00 -10.90
CA ARG A 501 -20.97 -13.37 -10.43
C ARG A 501 -21.61 -14.46 -11.30
N GLU A 502 -21.51 -14.35 -12.62
CA GLU A 502 -21.99 -15.37 -13.58
C GLU A 502 -21.30 -16.72 -13.38
N ALA A 503 -20.04 -16.71 -12.93
CA ALA A 503 -19.28 -17.90 -12.57
C ALA A 503 -19.66 -18.49 -11.19
N GLY A 504 -20.59 -17.87 -10.47
CA GLY A 504 -21.04 -18.32 -9.14
C GLY A 504 -20.02 -18.10 -8.03
N VAL A 505 -19.14 -17.09 -8.18
CA VAL A 505 -18.18 -16.71 -7.14
C VAL A 505 -18.48 -15.30 -6.58
N PRO A 506 -18.22 -15.05 -5.28
CA PRO A 506 -18.53 -13.77 -4.66
C PRO A 506 -17.85 -12.57 -5.33
N SER A 507 -18.62 -11.51 -5.56
CA SER A 507 -18.19 -10.31 -6.27
C SER A 507 -18.75 -9.06 -5.60
N TRP A 508 -17.88 -8.07 -5.39
CA TRP A 508 -18.26 -6.78 -4.82
C TRP A 508 -17.79 -5.64 -5.71
N MET A 509 -18.63 -4.62 -5.85
CA MET A 509 -18.29 -3.35 -6.50
C MET A 509 -18.76 -2.21 -5.62
N THR A 510 -17.83 -1.39 -5.16
CA THR A 510 -18.10 -0.28 -4.23
C THR A 510 -17.50 1.04 -4.73
N THR A 511 -17.97 2.16 -4.19
CA THR A 511 -17.40 3.50 -4.42
C THR A 511 -17.23 4.24 -3.10
N ILE A 512 -16.03 4.76 -2.84
CA ILE A 512 -15.80 5.65 -1.69
C ILE A 512 -16.30 7.07 -2.04
N ARG A 513 -17.27 7.55 -1.28
CA ARG A 513 -17.89 8.87 -1.48
C ARG A 513 -16.88 9.99 -1.27
N GLY A 514 -16.99 11.01 -2.10
CA GLY A 514 -16.16 12.20 -2.06
C GLY A 514 -14.70 12.00 -2.45
N SER A 515 -14.34 10.79 -2.90
CA SER A 515 -12.97 10.46 -3.25
C SER A 515 -12.68 10.76 -4.72
N VAL A 516 -11.40 10.85 -5.03
CA VAL A 516 -10.87 11.07 -6.38
C VAL A 516 -9.83 10.00 -6.67
N HIS A 517 -9.44 9.86 -7.93
CA HIS A 517 -8.55 8.77 -8.37
C HIS A 517 -7.29 8.56 -7.53
N LEU A 518 -6.66 9.65 -7.09
CA LEU A 518 -5.41 9.57 -6.32
C LEU A 518 -5.63 9.22 -4.83
N ALA A 519 -6.86 8.97 -4.37
CA ALA A 519 -7.18 8.69 -2.98
C ALA A 519 -6.50 7.43 -2.42
N ALA A 520 -6.27 6.42 -3.28
CA ALA A 520 -5.54 5.20 -2.91
C ALA A 520 -4.01 5.38 -2.90
N ALA A 521 -3.48 6.48 -3.45
CA ALA A 521 -2.04 6.72 -3.55
C ALA A 521 -1.52 7.60 -2.41
N ASP A 522 -0.25 7.44 -2.05
CA ASP A 522 0.42 8.22 -1.00
C ASP A 522 0.40 9.74 -1.26
N PHE A 523 0.25 10.16 -2.53
CA PHE A 523 0.04 11.56 -2.88
C PHE A 523 -1.13 12.19 -2.11
N ALA A 524 -2.17 11.42 -1.79
CA ALA A 524 -3.33 11.91 -1.08
C ALA A 524 -2.99 12.40 0.34
N VAL A 525 -2.19 11.61 1.06
CA VAL A 525 -1.78 11.91 2.44
C VAL A 525 -0.54 12.80 2.52
N LEU A 526 0.31 12.81 1.50
CA LEU A 526 1.45 13.74 1.42
C LEU A 526 0.99 15.16 1.07
N TYR A 527 -0.02 15.31 0.22
CA TYR A 527 -0.46 16.61 -0.29
C TYR A 527 -1.97 16.85 -0.06
N PRO A 528 -2.47 16.77 1.19
CA PRO A 528 -3.90 16.82 1.49
C PRO A 528 -4.58 18.13 1.06
N ASN A 529 -3.86 19.26 1.16
CA ASN A 529 -4.38 20.57 0.71
C ASN A 529 -4.50 20.65 -0.81
N TRP A 530 -3.53 20.08 -1.54
CA TRP A 530 -3.59 19.99 -3.00
C TRP A 530 -4.75 19.10 -3.45
N MET A 531 -4.94 17.96 -2.78
CA MET A 531 -6.10 17.08 -3.01
C MET A 531 -7.42 17.80 -2.79
N SER A 532 -7.56 18.52 -1.67
CA SER A 532 -8.80 19.23 -1.37
C SER A 532 -9.05 20.41 -2.29
N LEU A 533 -8.04 21.24 -2.57
CA LEU A 533 -8.23 22.51 -3.31
C LEU A 533 -8.23 22.34 -4.83
N LEU A 534 -7.34 21.50 -5.36
CA LEU A 534 -7.14 21.37 -6.81
C LEU A 534 -7.85 20.14 -7.39
N MET A 535 -7.69 18.98 -6.75
CA MET A 535 -8.38 17.75 -7.15
C MET A 535 -9.82 17.70 -6.64
N LYS A 536 -10.22 18.63 -5.76
CA LYS A 536 -11.59 18.74 -5.22
C LYS A 536 -12.05 17.46 -4.50
N SER A 537 -11.12 16.75 -3.87
CA SER A 537 -11.45 15.65 -2.96
C SER A 537 -12.23 16.18 -1.76
N LEU A 538 -13.36 15.54 -1.47
CA LEU A 538 -14.26 15.89 -0.37
C LEU A 538 -13.97 15.07 0.88
N VAL A 539 -13.62 13.79 0.72
CA VAL A 539 -13.29 12.88 1.83
C VAL A 539 -11.92 13.22 2.43
N ASN A 540 -11.75 12.95 3.72
CA ASN A 540 -10.44 13.02 4.36
C ASN A 540 -9.49 11.97 3.77
N PRO A 541 -8.26 12.33 3.36
CA PRO A 541 -7.37 11.40 2.67
C PRO A 541 -6.91 10.22 3.56
N LYS A 542 -6.82 10.40 4.88
CA LYS A 542 -6.50 9.29 5.78
C LYS A 542 -7.67 8.33 5.91
N ARG A 543 -8.88 8.87 6.04
CA ARG A 543 -10.11 8.06 6.09
C ARG A 543 -10.35 7.31 4.79
N ALA A 544 -10.11 7.96 3.64
CA ALA A 544 -10.17 7.29 2.36
C ALA A 544 -9.24 6.07 2.31
N ILE A 545 -7.99 6.19 2.76
CA ILE A 545 -7.07 5.05 2.83
C ILE A 545 -7.56 3.98 3.82
N GLN A 546 -8.09 4.37 4.97
CA GLN A 546 -8.68 3.42 5.93
C GLN A 546 -9.81 2.62 5.28
N LEU A 547 -10.75 3.26 4.58
CA LEU A 547 -11.84 2.58 3.89
C LEU A 547 -11.33 1.59 2.83
N HIS A 548 -10.28 1.94 2.06
CA HIS A 548 -9.67 0.98 1.13
C HIS A 548 -9.09 -0.25 1.84
N VAL A 549 -8.41 -0.04 2.98
CA VAL A 549 -7.77 -1.13 3.75
C VAL A 549 -8.81 -1.98 4.46
N GLU A 550 -9.78 -1.36 5.13
CA GLU A 550 -10.85 -2.03 5.87
C GLU A 550 -11.72 -2.88 4.94
N SER A 551 -12.16 -2.33 3.79
CA SER A 551 -12.87 -3.12 2.77
C SER A 551 -12.03 -4.27 2.22
N ALA A 552 -10.72 -4.06 2.00
CA ALA A 552 -9.84 -5.14 1.56
C ALA A 552 -9.70 -6.24 2.63
N LEU A 553 -9.58 -5.88 3.91
CA LEU A 553 -9.49 -6.84 5.01
C LEU A 553 -10.81 -7.63 5.20
N GLU A 554 -11.96 -6.96 5.11
CA GLU A 554 -13.28 -7.61 5.17
C GLU A 554 -13.43 -8.64 4.05
N PHE A 555 -13.12 -8.26 2.80
CA PHE A 555 -13.11 -9.18 1.67
C PHE A 555 -12.15 -10.36 1.84
N LEU A 556 -10.93 -10.09 2.33
CA LEU A 556 -9.93 -11.14 2.53
C LEU A 556 -10.29 -12.10 3.67
N ARG A 557 -11.03 -11.64 4.70
CA ARG A 557 -11.58 -12.51 5.73
C ARG A 557 -12.58 -13.52 5.16
N MET A 558 -13.38 -13.09 4.18
CA MET A 558 -14.42 -13.92 3.57
C MET A 558 -13.88 -14.87 2.50
N THR A 559 -12.78 -14.53 1.84
CA THR A 559 -12.29 -15.23 0.63
C THR A 559 -11.03 -16.06 0.84
N LEU A 560 -10.17 -15.70 1.80
CA LEU A 560 -9.00 -16.52 2.11
C LEU A 560 -9.39 -17.71 2.99
N PRO A 561 -8.66 -18.83 2.90
CA PRO A 561 -8.79 -19.90 3.86
C PRO A 561 -8.52 -19.40 5.29
N GLU A 562 -9.36 -19.80 6.23
CA GLU A 562 -9.29 -19.35 7.63
C GLU A 562 -7.89 -19.51 8.24
N GLN A 563 -7.25 -20.66 7.99
CA GLN A 563 -5.88 -20.98 8.40
C GLN A 563 -4.82 -19.95 7.96
N HIS A 564 -5.08 -19.13 6.94
CA HIS A 564 -4.16 -18.11 6.46
C HIS A 564 -4.22 -16.83 7.30
N HIS A 565 -5.36 -16.50 7.89
CA HIS A 565 -5.56 -15.22 8.56
C HIS A 565 -6.01 -15.30 10.02
N ALA A 566 -6.47 -16.45 10.52
CA ALA A 566 -7.01 -16.62 11.88
C ALA A 566 -6.09 -16.05 12.98
N LYS A 567 -4.77 -16.18 12.81
CA LYS A 567 -3.76 -15.64 13.75
C LYS A 567 -3.76 -14.11 13.84
N PHE A 568 -4.30 -13.40 12.85
CA PHE A 568 -4.23 -11.95 12.71
C PHE A 568 -5.61 -11.29 12.68
N SER A 569 -6.64 -11.97 12.16
CA SER A 569 -7.94 -11.38 11.88
C SER A 569 -8.69 -10.88 13.12
N LYS A 570 -8.39 -11.42 14.31
CA LYS A 570 -8.91 -10.88 15.60
C LYS A 570 -8.51 -9.42 15.83
N ALA A 571 -7.40 -8.96 15.24
CA ALA A 571 -6.89 -7.60 15.40
C ALA A 571 -7.26 -6.65 14.26
N TRP A 572 -8.00 -7.12 13.25
CA TRP A 572 -8.43 -6.30 12.12
C TRP A 572 -9.55 -5.35 12.56
N PRO A 573 -9.52 -4.08 12.13
CA PRO A 573 -10.57 -3.12 12.44
C PRO A 573 -11.81 -3.49 11.63
N PHE A 574 -12.86 -3.94 12.31
CA PHE A 574 -14.17 -4.10 11.69
C PHE A 574 -15.03 -2.91 12.09
N GLU A 575 -15.21 -1.97 11.16
CA GLU A 575 -16.50 -1.30 11.08
C GLU A 575 -17.42 -2.31 10.41
N GLU A 576 -18.21 -3.04 11.20
CA GLU A 576 -19.09 -4.09 10.69
C GLU A 576 -19.98 -3.54 9.56
N GLY A 577 -19.97 -4.21 8.41
CA GLY A 577 -20.88 -3.93 7.30
C GLY A 577 -20.42 -2.89 6.28
N LEU A 578 -19.12 -2.72 6.01
CA LEU A 578 -18.69 -1.90 4.85
C LEU A 578 -19.01 -2.59 3.52
N LEU A 579 -18.86 -3.91 3.45
CA LEU A 579 -19.22 -4.71 2.27
C LEU A 579 -20.60 -5.37 2.38
N THR A 580 -21.18 -5.37 3.58
CA THR A 580 -22.53 -5.89 3.81
C THR A 580 -23.52 -4.75 3.63
N ALA A 581 -24.39 -4.81 2.62
CA ALA A 581 -25.43 -3.80 2.42
C ALA A 581 -26.36 -3.78 3.66
N MET A 582 -26.15 -2.85 4.59
CA MET A 582 -27.09 -2.68 5.69
C MET A 582 -28.44 -2.29 5.10
N GLU A 583 -29.48 -3.10 5.35
CA GLU A 583 -30.86 -2.75 5.05
C GLU A 583 -31.18 -1.39 5.71
N GLY A 584 -31.24 -0.33 4.89
CA GLY A 584 -31.50 1.05 5.34
C GLY A 584 -30.35 2.04 5.22
N ALA A 585 -29.12 1.62 4.89
CA ALA A 585 -28.07 2.55 4.45
C ALA A 585 -28.45 3.14 3.09
N ALA A 586 -28.09 4.39 2.82
CA ALA A 586 -28.43 5.08 1.58
C ALA A 586 -27.68 4.47 0.38
N ASN A 587 -28.20 3.35 -0.14
CA ASN A 587 -27.79 2.73 -1.41
C ASN A 587 -28.16 3.62 -2.62
N GLU A 588 -28.91 4.69 -2.40
CA GLU A 588 -29.19 5.68 -3.43
C GLU A 588 -27.93 6.52 -3.71
N VAL A 589 -27.36 6.30 -4.90
CA VAL A 589 -26.21 7.05 -5.39
C VAL A 589 -26.64 8.50 -5.65
N SER A 590 -26.08 9.43 -4.88
CA SER A 590 -26.26 10.87 -5.13
C SER A 590 -25.33 11.36 -6.23
N PHE A 591 -25.82 12.28 -7.05
CA PHE A 591 -25.06 12.95 -8.12
C PHE A 591 -24.70 14.41 -7.80
N ASP A 592 -24.82 14.83 -6.53
CA ASP A 592 -24.66 16.23 -6.10
C ASP A 592 -23.28 16.81 -6.45
N PHE A 593 -22.24 15.98 -6.45
CA PHE A 593 -20.86 16.40 -6.72
C PHE A 593 -20.36 15.97 -8.10
N ARG A 594 -21.28 15.56 -8.99
CA ARG A 594 -20.94 15.12 -10.35
C ARG A 594 -20.12 16.19 -11.08
N PRO A 595 -18.95 15.81 -11.65
CA PRO A 595 -18.12 16.74 -12.40
C PRO A 595 -18.80 17.22 -13.68
N ASN A 596 -18.40 18.41 -14.13
CA ASN A 596 -18.66 18.82 -15.51
C ASN A 596 -17.90 17.89 -16.46
N GLU A 597 -18.41 17.66 -17.67
CA GLU A 597 -17.84 16.72 -18.67
C GLU A 597 -16.32 16.84 -18.84
N LYS A 598 -15.80 18.07 -18.94
CA LYS A 598 -14.36 18.36 -19.06
C LYS A 598 -13.49 17.77 -17.93
N TRP A 599 -14.07 17.53 -16.76
CA TRP A 599 -13.39 17.15 -15.52
C TRP A 599 -13.78 15.77 -15.00
N VAL A 600 -14.57 15.02 -15.77
CA VAL A 600 -14.92 13.61 -15.48
C VAL A 600 -13.64 12.81 -15.24
N ALA A 601 -13.68 11.87 -14.29
CA ALA A 601 -12.54 11.09 -13.79
C ALA A 601 -11.43 11.90 -13.08
N ALA A 602 -11.32 13.21 -13.30
CA ALA A 602 -10.22 14.01 -12.77
C ALA A 602 -10.51 14.63 -11.39
N ARG A 603 -11.67 15.28 -11.22
CA ARG A 603 -12.01 16.01 -9.98
C ARG A 603 -13.51 16.15 -9.81
N LEU A 604 -13.99 16.24 -8.58
CA LEU A 604 -15.41 16.46 -8.27
C LEU A 604 -15.84 17.93 -8.48
N ARG A 605 -17.15 18.18 -8.59
CA ARG A 605 -17.73 19.53 -8.57
C ARG A 605 -18.22 19.83 -7.15
N ILE A 606 -17.85 20.99 -6.61
CA ILE A 606 -18.28 21.41 -5.27
C ILE A 606 -19.25 22.59 -5.41
N PRO A 607 -20.58 22.39 -5.23
CA PRO A 607 -21.55 23.47 -5.24
C PRO A 607 -21.25 24.50 -4.13
N HIS A 608 -21.32 25.79 -4.47
CA HIS A 608 -21.07 26.89 -3.53
C HIS A 608 -19.77 26.74 -2.70
N GLU A 609 -18.68 26.32 -3.35
CA GLU A 609 -17.40 25.94 -2.73
C GLU A 609 -16.89 26.94 -1.68
N PHE A 610 -16.92 28.25 -1.98
CA PHE A 610 -16.49 29.29 -1.04
C PHE A 610 -17.31 29.30 0.24
N LYS A 611 -18.65 29.17 0.13
CA LYS A 611 -19.57 29.12 1.28
C LYS A 611 -19.37 27.84 2.09
N LEU A 612 -19.16 26.70 1.42
CA LEU A 612 -18.92 25.42 2.09
C LEU A 612 -17.62 25.44 2.90
N ARG A 613 -16.52 25.91 2.28
CA ARG A 613 -15.20 25.99 2.94
C ARG A 613 -15.18 26.97 4.10
N THR A 614 -15.78 28.14 3.96
CA THR A 614 -15.86 29.14 5.05
C THR A 614 -16.71 28.64 6.21
N ARG A 615 -17.86 27.99 5.92
CA ARG A 615 -18.69 27.35 6.94
C ARG A 615 -17.92 26.28 7.72
N ASN A 616 -17.20 25.39 7.06
CA ASN A 616 -16.45 24.33 7.73
C ASN A 616 -15.27 24.89 8.54
N TRP A 617 -14.59 25.92 8.04
CA TRP A 617 -13.57 26.62 8.82
C TRP A 617 -14.14 27.23 10.11
N ALA A 618 -15.36 27.77 10.07
CA ALA A 618 -16.05 28.28 11.26
C ALA A 618 -16.47 27.15 12.21
N LYS A 619 -17.07 26.07 11.71
CA LYS A 619 -17.50 24.90 12.51
C LYS A 619 -16.35 24.23 13.27
N ARG A 620 -15.16 24.15 12.65
CA ARG A 620 -13.94 23.60 13.28
C ARG A 620 -13.53 24.29 14.57
N LYS A 621 -14.01 25.53 14.81
CA LYS A 621 -13.70 26.28 16.03
C LYS A 621 -14.69 26.02 17.18
N THR A 622 -15.84 25.40 16.91
CA THR A 622 -16.96 25.35 17.86
C THR A 622 -17.23 23.97 18.49
N GLN A 623 -16.97 22.86 17.79
CA GLN A 623 -16.79 21.47 18.30
C GLN A 623 -16.95 20.48 17.13
N PRO A 624 -16.15 19.40 17.05
CA PRO A 624 -16.35 18.35 16.06
C PRO A 624 -17.62 17.54 16.36
N SER A 625 -18.35 17.12 15.32
CA SER A 625 -19.52 16.23 15.47
C SER A 625 -19.13 14.91 16.13
N ARG A 626 -20.06 14.29 16.88
CA ARG A 626 -19.81 13.02 17.58
C ARG A 626 -19.61 11.84 16.62
N ASP A 627 -20.20 11.90 15.42
CA ASP A 627 -20.27 10.79 14.46
C ASP A 627 -19.13 10.76 13.43
N ILE A 628 -18.08 11.57 13.64
CA ILE A 628 -16.94 11.66 12.71
C ILE A 628 -15.91 10.57 13.07
N PRO A 629 -15.46 9.75 12.10
CA PRO A 629 -14.38 8.80 12.32
C PRO A 629 -13.14 9.47 12.91
N ARG A 630 -12.48 8.80 13.85
CA ARG A 630 -11.30 9.34 14.55
C ARG A 630 -10.07 8.53 14.21
N ASP A 631 -8.93 9.21 14.10
CA ASP A 631 -7.64 8.53 14.07
C ASP A 631 -7.34 7.90 15.44
N ARG A 632 -6.34 7.03 15.49
CA ARG A 632 -5.92 6.36 16.74
C ARG A 632 -5.49 7.31 17.86
N SER A 633 -5.10 8.55 17.54
CA SER A 633 -4.81 9.57 18.55
C SER A 633 -6.06 10.28 19.06
N GLY A 634 -7.24 9.82 18.66
CA GLY A 634 -8.55 10.39 19.01
C GLY A 634 -8.89 11.65 18.21
N ARG A 635 -8.07 12.03 17.22
CA ARG A 635 -8.32 13.24 16.42
C ARG A 635 -9.35 12.94 15.33
N PRO A 636 -10.36 13.80 15.15
CA PRO A 636 -11.37 13.58 14.11
C PRO A 636 -10.74 13.67 12.72
N LEU A 637 -11.12 12.75 11.83
CA LEU A 637 -10.68 12.67 10.44
C LEU A 637 -11.62 13.46 9.54
N GLU A 638 -11.72 14.75 9.79
CA GLU A 638 -12.69 15.62 9.08
C GLU A 638 -12.31 15.82 7.61
N GLY A 639 -13.25 15.56 6.72
CA GLY A 639 -13.20 15.93 5.31
C GLY A 639 -13.65 17.37 5.06
N LEU A 640 -13.94 17.69 3.80
CA LEU A 640 -14.77 18.83 3.41
C LEU A 640 -16.26 18.48 3.52
N VAL A 641 -16.61 17.21 3.35
CA VAL A 641 -17.94 16.67 3.63
C VAL A 641 -17.72 15.40 4.44
N ASP A 642 -18.51 15.21 5.49
CA ASP A 642 -18.49 14.03 6.34
C ASP A 642 -19.87 13.38 6.23
N TRP A 643 -19.92 12.09 5.88
CA TRP A 643 -21.16 11.33 5.73
C TRP A 643 -21.57 10.55 6.98
N GLY A 644 -20.70 10.53 8.00
CA GLY A 644 -20.85 9.69 9.19
C GLY A 644 -20.35 8.26 8.92
N ALA A 645 -19.87 7.59 9.97
CA ALA A 645 -19.40 6.20 9.87
C ALA A 645 -20.51 5.29 9.27
N GLY A 646 -20.11 4.34 8.42
CA GLY A 646 -21.03 3.43 7.70
C GLY A 646 -21.71 4.01 6.45
N ASN A 647 -21.74 5.34 6.26
CA ASN A 647 -22.37 5.98 5.10
C ASN A 647 -21.38 6.48 4.03
N GLU A 648 -20.10 6.14 4.17
CA GLU A 648 -19.00 6.65 3.35
C GLU A 648 -18.73 5.82 2.08
N ILE A 649 -19.33 4.63 1.98
CA ILE A 649 -19.19 3.71 0.85
C ILE A 649 -20.56 3.48 0.22
N TRP A 650 -20.63 3.57 -1.10
CA TRP A 650 -21.75 3.03 -1.88
C TRP A 650 -21.40 1.62 -2.34
N VAL A 651 -22.34 0.69 -2.20
CA VAL A 651 -22.22 -0.69 -2.69
C VAL A 651 -23.13 -0.84 -3.91
N HIS A 652 -22.52 -1.07 -5.08
CA HIS A 652 -23.22 -1.24 -6.36
C HIS A 652 -23.51 -2.70 -6.67
N ILE A 653 -22.54 -3.57 -6.35
CA ILE A 653 -22.66 -5.03 -6.44
C ILE A 653 -22.24 -5.61 -5.10
N SER A 654 -23.05 -6.54 -4.59
CA SER A 654 -22.73 -7.42 -3.47
C SER A 654 -23.17 -8.84 -3.82
N PRO A 655 -22.52 -9.88 -3.27
CA PRO A 655 -22.97 -11.25 -3.40
C PRO A 655 -24.34 -11.46 -2.73
N ASP A 656 -25.02 -12.53 -3.11
CA ASP A 656 -26.30 -12.92 -2.50
C ASP A 656 -26.05 -13.48 -1.07
N LYS A 657 -27.03 -13.35 -0.16
CA LYS A 657 -26.87 -13.73 1.27
C LYS A 657 -26.41 -15.19 1.48
N GLU A 658 -26.65 -16.06 0.51
CA GLU A 658 -26.29 -17.49 0.54
C GLU A 658 -24.83 -17.75 0.11
N GLU A 659 -24.18 -16.81 -0.57
CA GLU A 659 -22.84 -16.96 -1.17
C GLU A 659 -21.72 -16.51 -0.24
N VAL A 660 -22.05 -15.81 0.86
CA VAL A 660 -21.09 -15.34 1.87
C VAL A 660 -21.31 -16.14 3.15
N PRO A 661 -20.27 -16.76 3.74
CA PRO A 661 -20.37 -17.34 5.06
C PRO A 661 -20.90 -16.29 6.05
N ASP A 662 -21.92 -16.62 6.83
CA ASP A 662 -22.55 -15.69 7.77
C ASP A 662 -21.56 -15.29 8.87
N VAL A 663 -20.89 -14.14 8.67
CA VAL A 663 -19.87 -13.62 9.59
C VAL A 663 -20.52 -13.08 10.88
N SER A 664 -21.85 -12.91 10.90
CA SER A 664 -22.58 -12.39 12.07
C SER A 664 -22.89 -13.46 13.12
N ALA A 665 -22.78 -14.74 12.77
CA ALA A 665 -23.10 -15.86 13.67
C ALA A 665 -21.95 -16.28 14.61
N GLU A 666 -20.75 -15.70 14.47
CA GLU A 666 -19.56 -16.06 15.28
C GLU A 666 -19.29 -15.10 16.46
N ALA A 667 -20.22 -14.18 16.77
CA ALA A 667 -20.08 -13.19 17.84
C ALA A 667 -20.94 -13.46 19.09
N GLU A 668 -21.50 -14.67 19.24
CA GLU A 668 -22.19 -15.11 20.48
C GLU A 668 -21.29 -15.94 21.41
#